data_AF-A0A4R9LPZ9-F1
#
_entry.id   AF-A0A4R9LPZ9-F1
#
_cell.length_a   1.000
_cell.length_b   1.000
_cell.length_c   1.000
_cell.angle_alpha   90.00
_cell.angle_beta   90.00
_cell.angle_gamma   90.00
#
_symmetry.space_group_name_H-M   'P 1'
#
loop_
_entity.id
_entity.type
_entity.pdbx_description
1 polymer ?
#
loop_
_entity_poly.entity_id
_entity_poly.type
_entity_poly.pdbx_seq_one_letter_code
_entity_poly.pdbx_strand_id
1 'polypeptide(L)'
;MTENIFSTEHVLTNYYTFGSLIVTVLTGILATFFLTLRDKTPATKQLGLACVYLSLFQLGYFVAAFYYHPIAAYHRWLTGGLILFGIVHFGQFFFRFPNDADKKMADMFLYIMYAVASIVVLWFFYQTFISEKKYHFTAHHWDFNAEGASKILGIFIVGFSFITFVFLPGYRLYKMEKGKRKALLAMVLAGLIAAIVPNVTNVMSRDGAMERSTYLTALVLLFTLAFFSITIVFINTSNERTTFMVKIVGISFVTMLLVMQTFSYLVDQEKEAAYDNATIQKTLRALEGGEQAKDIVFILEYDVASQSLRKKHYPESMSLDLPLVQADLYNTYLYKEIASLDSTGYRKALIGILNKAPSYFEGYKNSILAHLEENVSLDNQELKESVNLLVEKLNKRTFINTNKLTDINASNFCEEGTSYIQKVKNVDTFRDSILKHIDNCQWDGKEISGKDLKLEFLKYFRYFKPDLTRHYRQDLDGLSHYVAYIAYDAKKKINYEVGYYYKDYRAYMHKSARLELVILAIVLVVLLVIFPLFFRATLVNPLYSLLSGVEKVNQGNLEVEIPIQVNDEIGYLAESFNGMVTSIRDARRELQDYAENLEAKVKERTKELQEKMDEIHKLKVQQDGDYFLTSLLAKPLFFNANKSTNIKSDFFVHQKKTFEFRNKTGDLGGDICITGNLKLGKPDDFRRFTMVMNGDAMGKSMQGAGGSLVMGVVMNSIIARSAGNKRILNRTPEEWLTDVYEEVNSVFKSFSGTMVISATVMLIDDETGKIWYFNAEHPFSILYRDGKASFIETELKLRKLGLDSEYPFEVQTFQLLAGDNLIIGSDGRDDIDLTPDEDVRTINEDEFQVLKYIEQANGDIYKVEALIKESGEITDDISMMSIIFKDDKAGIARQNDDNSIMDAPVDEYFEPQSEDWDKTLTTSGAFEEGKNFYQNGEIERAISVMKKAFLSDSSNQKLNKFLGLVSYKGKDYDVAAKVLTEFLRENETVSEYWYYLAMSEKKLGNYEGALKAAQEALKLDPENFQNLINLADVSRLMGNVDRALTYVTRAQGIDPDNKNVVKLTKLLDKATSLN
;
A
#
# COMPACT_ATOMS: atom_id res chain seq x y z
N MET A 1 -19.55 42.55 35.19
CA MET A 1 -18.81 41.33 34.81
C MET A 1 -17.34 41.67 34.72
N THR A 2 -16.57 41.38 35.77
CA THR A 2 -15.11 41.42 35.80
C THR A 2 -14.59 39.99 35.75
N GLU A 3 -15.00 39.22 34.74
CA GLU A 3 -14.32 37.94 34.48
C GLU A 3 -12.96 38.26 33.86
N ASN A 4 -11.91 37.66 34.40
CA ASN A 4 -10.57 37.83 33.87
C ASN A 4 -10.53 37.22 32.45
N ILE A 5 -10.41 38.07 31.44
CA ILE A 5 -10.36 37.70 30.02
C ILE A 5 -9.29 36.63 29.74
N PHE A 6 -8.25 36.53 30.59
CA PHE A 6 -7.15 35.58 30.47
C PHE A 6 -7.27 34.35 31.39
N SER A 7 -8.46 34.09 31.96
CA SER A 7 -8.69 32.92 32.81
C SER A 7 -8.54 31.61 32.03
N THR A 8 -7.83 30.63 32.60
CA THR A 8 -7.70 29.28 32.03
C THR A 8 -9.02 28.53 32.01
N GLU A 9 -10.04 28.97 32.75
CA GLU A 9 -11.37 28.35 32.74
C GLU A 9 -12.13 28.51 31.42
N HIS A 10 -11.71 29.45 30.57
CA HIS A 10 -12.28 29.62 29.23
C HIS A 10 -11.66 28.66 28.21
N VAL A 11 -10.58 27.95 28.56
CA VAL A 11 -9.95 26.96 27.68
C VAL A 11 -10.78 25.67 27.72
N LEU A 12 -11.56 25.45 26.67
CA LEU A 12 -12.47 24.31 26.55
C LEU A 12 -12.34 23.70 25.15
N THR A 13 -11.56 22.64 25.05
CA THR A 13 -11.26 21.95 23.78
C THR A 13 -12.38 21.00 23.38
N ASN A 14 -12.47 20.71 22.08
CA ASN A 14 -13.43 19.77 21.49
C ASN A 14 -12.87 19.21 20.16
N TYR A 15 -13.66 18.40 19.46
CA TYR A 15 -13.32 17.92 18.11
C TYR A 15 -12.87 19.02 17.15
N TYR A 16 -13.57 20.16 17.06
CA TYR A 16 -13.19 21.24 16.14
C TYR A 16 -11.83 21.88 16.52
N THR A 17 -11.50 21.93 17.81
CA THR A 17 -10.17 22.35 18.27
C THR A 17 -9.10 21.42 17.72
N PHE A 18 -9.30 20.11 17.86
CA PHE A 18 -8.37 19.10 17.39
C PHE A 18 -8.24 19.12 15.86
N GLY A 19 -9.36 19.14 15.15
CA GLY A 19 -9.37 19.12 13.69
C GLY A 19 -8.73 20.35 13.06
N SER A 20 -9.04 21.56 13.55
CA SER A 20 -8.38 22.78 13.08
C SER A 20 -6.89 22.81 13.43
N LEU A 21 -6.49 22.26 14.58
CA LEU A 21 -5.08 22.15 14.95
C LEU A 21 -4.30 21.24 14.00
N ILE A 22 -4.86 20.08 13.64
CA ILE A 22 -4.24 19.15 12.68
C ILE A 22 -3.91 19.86 11.37
N VAL A 23 -4.88 20.57 10.79
CA VAL A 23 -4.65 21.28 9.52
C VAL A 23 -3.67 22.44 9.69
N THR A 24 -3.74 23.15 10.81
CA THR A 24 -2.81 24.24 11.15
C THR A 24 -1.36 23.75 11.19
N VAL A 25 -1.13 22.64 11.91
CA VAL A 25 0.19 22.01 12.05
C VAL A 25 0.66 21.45 10.70
N LEU A 26 -0.20 20.75 9.97
CA LEU A 26 0.10 20.23 8.64
C LEU A 26 0.58 21.33 7.69
N THR A 27 -0.23 22.37 7.53
CA THR A 27 0.08 23.48 6.61
C THR A 27 1.28 24.30 7.10
N GLY A 28 1.48 24.46 8.41
CA GLY A 28 2.66 25.14 8.96
C GLY A 28 3.97 24.38 8.73
N ILE A 29 3.94 23.05 8.84
CA ILE A 29 5.10 22.19 8.54
C ILE A 29 5.36 22.17 7.03
N LEU A 30 4.33 22.05 6.20
CA LEU A 30 4.47 22.15 4.75
C LEU A 30 5.02 23.52 4.32
N ALA A 31 4.59 24.60 4.97
CA ALA A 31 5.16 25.93 4.75
C ALA A 31 6.66 25.94 5.06
N THR A 32 7.05 25.41 6.23
CA THR A 32 8.45 25.29 6.63
C THR A 32 9.24 24.46 5.63
N PHE A 33 8.70 23.31 5.22
CA PHE A 33 9.27 22.45 4.20
C PHE A 33 9.53 23.20 2.89
N PHE A 34 8.50 23.74 2.25
CA PHE A 34 8.66 24.43 0.96
C PHE A 34 9.57 25.67 1.04
N LEU A 35 9.55 26.40 2.17
CA LEU A 35 10.38 27.59 2.34
C LEU A 35 11.85 27.26 2.65
N THR A 36 12.14 26.10 3.24
CA THR A 36 13.51 25.66 3.57
C THR A 36 14.19 24.86 2.46
N LEU A 37 13.48 24.51 1.38
CA LEU A 37 14.08 23.86 0.21
C LEU A 37 15.25 24.67 -0.36
N ARG A 38 16.34 23.95 -0.62
CA ARG A 38 17.55 24.45 -1.28
C ARG A 38 17.27 24.61 -2.77
N ASP A 39 17.70 25.71 -3.36
CA ASP A 39 17.48 26.04 -4.79
C ASP A 39 16.00 26.08 -5.22
N LYS A 40 15.10 26.40 -4.28
CA LYS A 40 13.65 26.51 -4.55
C LYS A 40 13.33 27.54 -5.63
N THR A 41 12.42 27.17 -6.52
CA THR A 41 11.90 28.02 -7.58
C THR A 41 10.99 29.13 -7.02
N PRO A 42 10.75 30.21 -7.79
CA PRO A 42 9.75 31.20 -7.45
C PRO A 42 8.38 30.57 -7.19
N ALA A 43 7.98 29.54 -7.95
CA ALA A 43 6.72 28.82 -7.74
C ALA A 43 6.66 28.17 -6.36
N THR A 44 7.69 27.42 -5.95
CA THR A 44 7.75 26.77 -4.64
C THR A 44 7.73 27.75 -3.49
N LYS A 45 8.38 28.92 -3.64
CA LYS A 45 8.27 30.00 -2.64
C LYS A 45 6.82 30.47 -2.48
N GLN A 46 6.07 30.60 -3.58
CA GLN A 46 4.65 30.97 -3.53
C GLN A 46 3.81 29.87 -2.87
N LEU A 47 4.08 28.60 -3.15
CA LEU A 47 3.41 27.48 -2.47
C LEU A 47 3.66 27.49 -0.95
N GLY A 48 4.90 27.71 -0.53
CA GLY A 48 5.25 27.84 0.88
C GLY A 48 4.53 29.01 1.56
N LEU A 49 4.48 30.18 0.90
CA LEU A 49 3.71 31.33 1.40
C LEU A 49 2.21 31.05 1.47
N ALA A 50 1.64 30.35 0.48
CA ALA A 50 0.25 29.92 0.53
C ALA A 50 -0.03 29.06 1.76
N CYS A 51 0.85 28.10 2.05
CA CYS A 51 0.76 27.28 3.25
C CYS A 51 0.88 28.11 4.56
N VAL A 52 1.70 29.16 4.61
CA VAL A 52 1.75 30.07 5.79
C VAL A 52 0.39 30.74 6.02
N TYR A 53 -0.17 31.38 4.99
CA TYR A 53 -1.46 32.05 5.11
C TYR A 53 -2.58 31.09 5.50
N LEU A 54 -2.58 29.87 4.95
CA LEU A 54 -3.58 28.87 5.27
C LEU A 54 -3.39 28.25 6.67
N SER A 55 -2.16 28.15 7.16
CA SER A 55 -1.88 27.76 8.54
C SER A 55 -2.45 28.79 9.51
N LEU A 56 -2.20 30.09 9.28
CA LEU A 56 -2.76 31.16 10.11
C LEU A 56 -4.29 31.27 9.98
N PHE A 57 -4.83 31.03 8.79
CA PHE A 57 -6.28 30.92 8.57
C PHE A 57 -6.89 29.81 9.44
N GLN A 58 -6.30 28.60 9.44
CA GLN A 58 -6.77 27.49 10.27
C GLN A 58 -6.53 27.70 11.75
N LEU A 59 -5.45 28.40 12.12
CA LEU A 59 -5.20 28.83 13.49
C LEU A 59 -6.35 29.70 14.02
N GLY A 60 -6.97 30.51 13.15
CA GLY A 60 -8.20 31.22 13.49
C GLY A 60 -9.31 30.28 13.95
N TYR A 61 -9.63 29.24 13.18
CA TYR A 61 -10.67 28.27 13.60
C TYR A 61 -10.27 27.48 14.86
N PHE A 62 -8.98 27.18 15.03
CA PHE A 62 -8.47 26.62 16.28
C PHE A 62 -8.77 27.54 17.47
N VAL A 63 -8.41 28.83 17.39
CA VAL A 63 -8.68 29.81 18.47
C VAL A 63 -10.16 29.92 18.77
N ALA A 64 -11.00 29.90 17.73
CA ALA A 64 -12.45 29.98 17.86
C ALA A 64 -13.03 28.81 18.67
N ALA A 65 -12.58 27.59 18.37
CA ALA A 65 -13.07 26.36 19.01
C ALA A 65 -12.43 26.11 20.39
N PHE A 66 -11.21 26.60 20.60
CA PHE A 66 -10.40 26.43 21.81
C PHE A 66 -10.88 27.30 22.97
N TYR A 67 -11.29 28.54 22.69
CA TYR A 67 -11.53 29.57 23.71
C TYR A 67 -13.01 29.94 23.83
N TYR A 68 -13.62 29.57 24.95
CA TYR A 68 -15.02 29.84 25.26
C TYR A 68 -15.18 31.19 25.98
N HIS A 69 -15.05 32.28 25.21
CA HIS A 69 -15.28 33.66 25.65
C HIS A 69 -15.59 34.56 24.43
N PRO A 70 -16.42 35.61 24.54
CA PRO A 70 -16.77 36.48 23.40
C PRO A 70 -15.59 37.10 22.64
N ILE A 71 -14.42 37.23 23.26
CA ILE A 71 -13.19 37.69 22.59
C ILE A 71 -12.73 36.73 21.48
N ALA A 72 -13.11 35.46 21.54
CA ALA A 72 -12.77 34.49 20.52
C ALA A 72 -13.38 34.84 19.15
N ALA A 73 -14.45 35.65 19.07
CA ALA A 73 -15.03 36.14 17.82
C ALA A 73 -14.01 36.81 16.88
N TYR A 74 -12.95 37.42 17.43
CA TYR A 74 -11.86 38.03 16.66
C TYR A 74 -11.03 37.02 15.86
N HIS A 75 -11.25 35.71 16.02
CA HIS A 75 -10.75 34.70 15.10
C HIS A 75 -11.12 34.98 13.63
N ARG A 76 -12.20 35.74 13.40
CA ARG A 76 -12.62 36.19 12.06
C ARG A 76 -11.57 37.06 11.38
N TRP A 77 -10.73 37.75 12.13
CA TRP A 77 -9.66 38.55 11.55
C TRP A 77 -8.54 37.68 10.97
N LEU A 78 -8.31 36.50 11.55
CA LEU A 78 -7.41 35.50 10.96
C LEU A 78 -8.08 34.77 9.79
N THR A 79 -9.31 34.27 9.99
CA THR A 79 -10.00 33.47 8.96
C THR A 79 -10.39 34.32 7.74
N GLY A 80 -11.17 35.38 7.93
CA GLY A 80 -11.59 36.25 6.85
C GLY A 80 -10.46 37.14 6.30
N GLY A 81 -9.49 37.50 7.13
CA GLY A 81 -8.40 38.39 6.75
C GLY A 81 -7.29 37.73 5.93
N LEU A 82 -7.06 36.42 6.08
CA LEU A 82 -5.91 35.75 5.48
C LEU A 82 -6.25 34.82 4.30
N ILE A 83 -7.52 34.40 4.18
CA ILE A 83 -7.94 33.43 3.17
C ILE A 83 -7.68 33.90 1.73
N LEU A 84 -7.95 35.18 1.43
CA LEU A 84 -7.74 35.73 0.08
C LEU A 84 -6.25 35.72 -0.29
N PHE A 85 -5.37 36.08 0.63
CA PHE A 85 -3.91 36.04 0.40
C PHE A 85 -3.41 34.62 0.19
N GLY A 86 -3.93 33.65 0.96
CA GLY A 86 -3.64 32.22 0.74
C GLY A 86 -4.03 31.75 -0.67
N ILE A 87 -5.23 32.12 -1.14
CA ILE A 87 -5.70 31.80 -2.50
C ILE A 87 -4.81 32.45 -3.56
N VAL A 88 -4.44 33.73 -3.39
CA VAL A 88 -3.56 34.44 -4.34
C VAL A 88 -2.22 33.72 -4.50
N HIS A 89 -1.59 33.32 -3.40
CA HIS A 89 -0.31 32.62 -3.44
C HIS A 89 -0.41 31.23 -4.08
N PHE A 90 -1.54 30.55 -3.90
CA PHE A 90 -1.84 29.31 -4.64
C PHE A 90 -1.97 29.54 -6.15
N GLY A 91 -2.65 30.61 -6.57
CA GLY A 91 -2.75 30.98 -7.98
C GLY A 91 -1.39 31.30 -8.59
N GLN A 92 -0.53 31.99 -7.84
CA GLN A 92 0.84 32.25 -8.24
C GLN A 92 1.68 30.97 -8.36
N PHE A 93 1.51 30.01 -7.46
CA PHE A 93 2.15 28.71 -7.59
C PHE A 93 1.74 28.02 -8.90
N PHE A 94 0.44 27.86 -9.16
CA PHE A 94 -0.02 27.17 -10.38
C PHE A 94 0.38 27.89 -11.67
N PHE A 95 0.39 29.23 -11.65
CA PHE A 95 0.79 30.02 -12.82
C PHE A 95 2.30 29.92 -13.11
N ARG A 96 3.14 29.84 -12.07
CA ARG A 96 4.60 29.79 -12.21
C ARG A 96 5.16 28.37 -12.31
N PHE A 97 4.41 27.36 -11.89
CA PHE A 97 4.84 25.97 -12.02
C PHE A 97 4.91 25.56 -13.50
N PRO A 98 5.92 24.77 -13.95
CA PRO A 98 7.11 24.33 -13.21
C PRO A 98 8.27 25.34 -13.30
N ASN A 99 8.26 26.22 -14.31
CA ASN A 99 9.31 27.22 -14.58
C ASN A 99 8.68 28.62 -14.71
N ASP A 100 9.27 29.67 -14.15
CA ASP A 100 8.70 31.05 -14.10
C ASP A 100 8.73 31.79 -15.46
N ALA A 101 8.08 31.24 -16.49
CA ALA A 101 8.20 31.70 -17.88
C ALA A 101 7.51 33.05 -18.15
N ASP A 102 6.36 33.32 -17.53
CA ASP A 102 5.56 34.54 -17.74
C ASP A 102 5.63 35.50 -16.54
N LYS A 103 6.84 35.73 -15.99
CA LYS A 103 7.07 36.46 -14.73
C LYS A 103 6.37 37.82 -14.64
N LYS A 104 6.46 38.67 -15.67
CA LYS A 104 5.83 40.01 -15.66
C LYS A 104 4.31 39.94 -15.47
N MET A 105 3.67 38.98 -16.15
CA MET A 105 2.24 38.77 -16.04
C MET A 105 1.88 38.22 -14.66
N ALA A 106 2.68 37.28 -14.15
CA ALA A 106 2.52 36.72 -12.80
C ALA A 106 2.59 37.80 -11.72
N ASP A 107 3.62 38.68 -11.78
CA ASP A 107 3.82 39.79 -10.85
C ASP A 107 2.66 40.80 -10.94
N MET A 108 2.20 41.14 -12.15
CA MET A 108 1.05 42.03 -12.33
C MET A 108 -0.23 41.47 -11.67
N PHE A 109 -0.55 40.19 -11.91
CA PHE A 109 -1.70 39.53 -11.26
C PHE A 109 -1.55 39.50 -9.73
N LEU A 110 -0.35 39.23 -9.22
CA LEU A 110 -0.06 39.23 -7.78
C LEU A 110 -0.41 40.60 -7.16
N TYR A 111 0.11 41.70 -7.71
CA TYR A 111 -0.12 43.04 -7.17
C TYR A 111 -1.60 43.47 -7.25
N ILE A 112 -2.27 43.21 -8.39
CA ILE A 112 -3.69 43.53 -8.56
C ILE A 112 -4.53 42.77 -7.53
N MET A 113 -4.33 41.44 -7.42
CA MET A 113 -5.11 40.64 -6.47
C MET A 113 -4.80 41.00 -5.01
N TYR A 114 -3.56 41.36 -4.68
CA TYR A 114 -3.20 41.86 -3.34
C TYR A 114 -3.89 43.17 -3.00
N ALA A 115 -3.95 44.12 -3.94
CA ALA A 115 -4.62 45.40 -3.72
C ALA A 115 -6.12 45.20 -3.47
N VAL A 116 -6.78 44.39 -4.31
CA VAL A 116 -8.20 44.04 -4.13
C VAL A 116 -8.43 43.31 -2.81
N ALA A 117 -7.61 42.29 -2.49
CA ALA A 117 -7.72 41.55 -1.23
C ALA A 117 -7.57 42.47 -0.02
N SER A 118 -6.61 43.40 -0.04
CA SER A 118 -6.38 44.33 1.07
C SER A 118 -7.57 45.26 1.30
N ILE A 119 -8.17 45.79 0.24
CA ILE A 119 -9.37 46.65 0.32
C ILE A 119 -10.54 45.86 0.94
N VAL A 120 -10.78 44.64 0.44
CA VAL A 120 -11.88 43.78 0.93
C VAL A 120 -11.67 43.39 2.39
N VAL A 121 -10.44 43.07 2.79
CA VAL A 121 -10.10 42.67 4.16
C VAL A 121 -10.24 43.84 5.14
N LEU A 122 -9.75 45.04 4.79
CA LEU A 122 -9.92 46.24 5.62
C LEU A 122 -11.40 46.58 5.82
N TRP A 123 -12.19 46.50 4.75
CA TRP A 123 -13.64 46.68 4.83
C TRP A 123 -14.29 45.60 5.72
N PHE A 124 -13.91 44.34 5.58
CA PHE A 124 -14.42 43.24 6.38
C PHE A 124 -14.07 43.39 7.88
N PHE A 125 -12.86 43.85 8.21
CA PHE A 125 -12.45 44.14 9.58
C PHE A 125 -13.29 45.25 10.19
N TYR A 126 -13.54 46.33 9.45
CA TYR A 126 -14.41 47.41 9.90
C TYR A 126 -15.84 46.90 10.18
N GLN A 127 -16.43 46.14 9.25
CA GLN A 127 -17.79 45.60 9.43
C GLN A 127 -17.89 44.64 10.63
N THR A 128 -16.89 43.76 10.81
CA THR A 128 -16.89 42.82 11.94
C THR A 128 -16.64 43.51 13.29
N PHE A 129 -15.84 44.58 13.32
CA PHE A 129 -15.55 45.34 14.54
C PHE A 129 -16.79 46.01 15.14
N ILE A 130 -17.70 46.51 14.30
CA ILE A 130 -18.94 47.18 14.73
C ILE A 130 -20.12 46.22 14.91
N SER A 131 -19.93 44.93 14.64
CA SER A 131 -20.99 43.92 14.71
C SER A 131 -21.10 43.32 16.12
N GLU A 132 -22.32 42.95 16.52
CA GLU A 132 -22.55 42.19 17.75
C GLU A 132 -21.92 40.80 17.69
N LYS A 133 -21.67 40.20 18.85
CA LYS A 133 -21.10 38.85 18.94
C LYS A 133 -22.22 37.85 19.15
N LYS A 134 -22.12 36.70 18.51
CA LYS A 134 -23.06 35.59 18.66
C LYS A 134 -22.33 34.28 18.89
N TYR A 135 -22.97 33.36 19.62
CA TYR A 135 -22.43 32.04 19.85
C TYR A 135 -23.07 31.01 18.92
N HIS A 136 -22.27 30.19 18.25
CA HIS A 136 -22.73 29.12 17.38
C HIS A 136 -22.63 27.77 18.11
N PHE A 137 -23.77 27.24 18.55
CA PHE A 137 -23.83 25.95 19.26
C PHE A 137 -23.41 24.73 18.42
N THR A 138 -23.64 24.73 17.10
CA THR A 138 -23.32 23.57 16.24
C THR A 138 -21.81 23.38 16.04
N ALA A 139 -21.04 24.47 16.05
CA ALA A 139 -19.57 24.44 15.92
C ALA A 139 -18.85 24.90 17.19
N HIS A 140 -19.59 25.18 18.25
CA HIS A 140 -19.14 25.57 19.56
C HIS A 140 -18.12 26.74 19.62
N HIS A 141 -18.35 27.82 18.88
CA HIS A 141 -17.46 29.00 18.91
C HIS A 141 -18.25 30.31 18.88
N TRP A 142 -17.57 31.37 19.31
CA TRP A 142 -18.03 32.75 19.18
C TRP A 142 -17.71 33.30 17.79
N ASP A 143 -18.64 34.03 17.19
CA ASP A 143 -18.49 34.69 15.89
C ASP A 143 -19.14 36.09 15.95
N PHE A 144 -18.94 36.90 14.91
CA PHE A 144 -19.65 38.17 14.73
C PHE A 144 -20.97 37.94 13.99
N ASN A 145 -22.00 38.70 14.37
CA ASN A 145 -23.26 38.77 13.65
C ASN A 145 -23.13 39.68 12.41
N ALA A 146 -22.22 39.32 11.50
CA ALA A 146 -21.81 40.12 10.35
C ALA A 146 -22.05 39.37 9.02
N GLU A 147 -23.28 38.88 8.80
CA GLU A 147 -23.53 37.92 7.71
C GLU A 147 -23.57 38.57 6.33
N GLY A 148 -24.00 39.82 6.23
CA GLY A 148 -23.85 40.62 5.00
C GLY A 148 -22.37 40.78 4.60
N ALA A 149 -21.50 41.10 5.57
CA ALA A 149 -20.06 41.22 5.35
C ALA A 149 -19.44 39.88 4.93
N SER A 150 -19.87 38.79 5.58
CA SER A 150 -19.42 37.44 5.27
C SER A 150 -19.87 36.96 3.88
N LYS A 151 -21.07 37.32 3.43
CA LYS A 151 -21.58 37.01 2.08
C LYS A 151 -20.77 37.71 1.00
N ILE A 152 -20.47 39.00 1.19
CA ILE A 152 -19.64 39.77 0.26
C ILE A 152 -18.22 39.19 0.19
N LEU A 153 -17.61 38.90 1.35
CA LEU A 153 -16.30 38.22 1.39
C LEU A 153 -16.36 36.86 0.65
N GLY A 154 -17.43 36.09 0.83
CA GLY A 154 -17.66 34.83 0.11
C GLY A 154 -17.67 34.97 -1.41
N ILE A 155 -18.29 36.03 -1.95
CA ILE A 155 -18.28 36.33 -3.39
C ILE A 155 -16.85 36.57 -3.89
N PHE A 156 -16.06 37.37 -3.15
CA PHE A 156 -14.66 37.61 -3.49
C PHE A 156 -13.83 36.33 -3.41
N ILE A 157 -14.06 35.48 -2.41
CA ILE A 157 -13.39 34.18 -2.28
C ILE A 157 -13.69 33.29 -3.50
N VAL A 158 -14.95 33.23 -3.95
CA VAL A 158 -15.34 32.45 -5.15
C VAL A 158 -14.68 33.02 -6.40
N GLY A 159 -14.70 34.35 -6.58
CA GLY A 159 -14.04 35.01 -7.71
C GLY A 159 -12.53 34.75 -7.74
N PHE A 160 -11.86 34.89 -6.60
CA PHE A 160 -10.43 34.60 -6.46
C PHE A 160 -10.12 33.13 -6.71
N SER A 161 -10.98 32.22 -6.24
CA SER A 161 -10.86 30.79 -6.48
C SER A 161 -11.02 30.44 -7.96
N PHE A 162 -11.97 31.06 -8.66
CA PHE A 162 -12.13 30.87 -10.11
C PHE A 162 -10.88 31.33 -10.87
N ILE A 163 -10.33 32.50 -10.53
CA ILE A 163 -9.10 33.00 -11.13
C ILE A 163 -7.94 32.02 -10.86
N THR A 164 -7.81 31.58 -9.62
CA THR A 164 -6.69 30.76 -9.12
C THR A 164 -6.69 29.33 -9.63
N PHE A 165 -7.84 28.66 -9.66
CA PHE A 165 -7.94 27.23 -9.96
C PHE A 165 -8.46 26.93 -11.37
N VAL A 166 -9.01 27.93 -12.08
CA VAL A 166 -9.54 27.74 -13.44
C VAL A 166 -8.78 28.61 -14.46
N PHE A 167 -8.79 29.94 -14.28
CA PHE A 167 -8.25 30.86 -15.29
C PHE A 167 -6.72 30.78 -15.42
N LEU A 168 -5.99 31.00 -14.32
CA LEU A 168 -4.51 31.00 -14.33
C LEU A 168 -3.94 29.62 -14.70
N PRO A 169 -4.42 28.49 -14.15
CA PRO A 169 -3.91 27.18 -14.53
C PRO A 169 -4.34 26.79 -15.94
N GLY A 170 -5.53 27.17 -16.40
CA GLY A 170 -5.99 26.93 -17.76
C GLY A 170 -5.10 27.61 -18.80
N TYR A 171 -4.76 28.88 -18.59
CA TYR A 171 -3.77 29.59 -19.40
C TYR A 171 -2.41 28.90 -19.38
N ARG A 172 -1.97 28.47 -18.19
CA ARG A 172 -0.67 27.84 -18.02
C ARG A 172 -0.58 26.48 -18.70
N LEU A 173 -1.60 25.63 -18.58
CA LEU A 173 -1.69 24.31 -19.20
C LEU A 173 -1.62 24.39 -20.74
N TYR A 174 -2.19 25.45 -21.32
CA TYR A 174 -2.13 25.70 -22.77
C TYR A 174 -0.69 25.92 -23.26
N LYS A 175 0.11 26.72 -22.55
CA LYS A 175 1.50 27.06 -22.91
C LYS A 175 2.55 26.01 -22.51
N MET A 176 2.20 25.06 -21.65
CA MET A 176 3.16 24.16 -20.99
C MET A 176 3.49 22.91 -21.81
N GLU A 177 4.69 22.34 -21.67
CA GLU A 177 5.09 21.07 -22.33
C GLU A 177 4.31 19.85 -21.82
N LYS A 178 4.03 18.87 -22.70
CA LYS A 178 3.13 17.73 -22.43
C LYS A 178 3.52 16.90 -21.19
N GLY A 179 4.82 16.71 -20.92
CA GLY A 179 5.31 15.82 -19.86
C GLY A 179 4.88 16.20 -18.43
N LYS A 180 4.74 17.50 -18.13
CA LYS A 180 4.41 17.99 -16.78
C LYS A 180 2.95 18.43 -16.61
N ARG A 181 2.15 18.40 -17.69
CA ARG A 181 0.74 18.83 -17.65
C ARG A 181 -0.11 18.01 -16.67
N LYS A 182 0.10 16.69 -16.64
CA LYS A 182 -0.63 15.78 -15.73
C LYS A 182 -0.41 16.14 -14.26
N ALA A 183 0.82 16.50 -13.90
CA ALA A 183 1.18 16.91 -12.55
C ALA A 183 0.47 18.21 -12.13
N LEU A 184 0.53 19.24 -12.98
CA LEU A 184 -0.16 20.50 -12.72
C LEU A 184 -1.68 20.29 -12.62
N LEU A 185 -2.26 19.50 -13.53
CA LEU A 185 -3.69 19.21 -13.55
C LEU A 185 -4.14 18.47 -12.27
N ALA A 186 -3.37 17.49 -11.80
CA ALA A 186 -3.66 16.77 -10.56
C ALA A 186 -3.63 17.71 -9.33
N MET A 187 -2.61 18.58 -9.22
CA MET A 187 -2.52 19.54 -8.10
C MET A 187 -3.63 20.59 -8.15
N VAL A 188 -3.99 21.07 -9.36
CA VAL A 188 -5.10 22.01 -9.56
C VAL A 188 -6.42 21.36 -9.17
N LEU A 189 -6.67 20.10 -9.57
CA LEU A 189 -7.89 19.38 -9.20
C LEU A 189 -8.01 19.19 -7.69
N ALA A 190 -6.92 18.80 -7.02
CA ALA A 190 -6.87 18.69 -5.56
C ALA A 190 -7.18 20.04 -4.89
N GLY A 191 -6.55 21.12 -5.36
CA GLY A 191 -6.80 22.47 -4.87
C GLY A 191 -8.23 22.96 -5.14
N LEU A 192 -8.79 22.64 -6.31
CA LEU A 192 -10.15 23.01 -6.71
C LEU A 192 -11.19 22.36 -5.79
N ILE A 193 -11.02 21.08 -5.45
CA ILE A 193 -11.91 20.36 -4.52
C ILE A 193 -11.84 21.00 -3.13
N ALA A 194 -10.64 21.27 -2.63
CA ALA A 194 -10.45 21.93 -1.34
C ALA A 194 -10.88 23.40 -1.31
N ALA A 195 -11.01 24.06 -2.46
CA ALA A 195 -11.53 25.43 -2.52
C ALA A 195 -13.05 25.45 -2.68
N ILE A 196 -13.59 24.80 -3.71
CA ILE A 196 -15.01 24.93 -4.07
C ILE A 196 -15.91 24.34 -2.99
N VAL A 197 -15.67 23.11 -2.54
CA VAL A 197 -16.59 22.44 -1.62
C VAL A 197 -16.65 23.15 -0.27
N PRO A 198 -15.53 23.51 0.38
CA PRO A 198 -15.57 24.32 1.60
C PRO A 198 -16.17 25.71 1.39
N ASN A 199 -15.96 26.36 0.24
CA ASN A 199 -16.57 27.66 -0.02
C ASN A 199 -18.09 27.59 -0.17
N VAL A 200 -18.59 26.62 -0.94
CA VAL A 200 -20.03 26.38 -1.12
C VAL A 200 -20.68 26.04 0.22
N THR A 201 -20.08 25.11 0.98
CA THR A 201 -20.58 24.73 2.31
C THR A 201 -20.49 25.89 3.31
N ASN A 202 -19.47 26.75 3.25
CA ASN A 202 -19.39 27.97 4.05
C ASN A 202 -20.52 28.94 3.71
N VAL A 203 -20.79 29.19 2.43
CA VAL A 203 -21.88 30.08 1.99
C VAL A 203 -23.23 29.52 2.42
N MET A 204 -23.47 28.22 2.19
CA MET A 204 -24.70 27.55 2.65
C MET A 204 -24.85 27.63 4.16
N SER A 205 -23.75 27.45 4.89
CA SER A 205 -23.73 27.54 6.35
C SER A 205 -23.96 28.96 6.86
N ARG A 206 -23.40 29.98 6.20
CA ARG A 206 -23.63 31.41 6.48
C ARG A 206 -25.03 31.88 6.11
N ASP A 207 -25.64 31.27 5.11
CA ASP A 207 -27.04 31.50 4.76
C ASP A 207 -28.00 30.70 5.67
N GLY A 208 -27.50 29.97 6.67
CA GLY A 208 -28.32 29.18 7.60
C GLY A 208 -28.88 27.88 7.00
N ALA A 209 -28.54 27.55 5.75
CA ALA A 209 -28.99 26.35 5.03
C ALA A 209 -28.29 25.05 5.48
N MET A 210 -27.14 25.17 6.17
CA MET A 210 -26.32 24.05 6.64
C MET A 210 -25.76 24.38 8.03
N GLU A 211 -25.55 23.37 8.87
CA GLU A 211 -24.91 23.57 10.18
C GLU A 211 -23.45 24.04 10.05
N ARG A 212 -22.94 24.76 11.07
CA ARG A 212 -21.53 25.16 11.10
C ARG A 212 -20.60 23.96 11.26
N SER A 213 -21.05 22.94 12.00
CA SER A 213 -20.38 21.65 12.20
C SER A 213 -19.99 20.98 10.88
N THR A 214 -20.95 20.88 9.96
CA THR A 214 -20.78 20.24 8.66
C THR A 214 -19.76 20.98 7.81
N TYR A 215 -19.82 22.32 7.78
CA TYR A 215 -18.83 23.14 7.08
C TYR A 215 -17.41 22.92 7.63
N LEU A 216 -17.22 23.02 8.95
CA LEU A 216 -15.88 22.86 9.55
C LEU A 216 -15.33 21.46 9.35
N THR A 217 -16.18 20.44 9.43
CA THR A 217 -15.78 19.05 9.19
C THR A 217 -15.35 18.85 7.74
N ALA A 218 -16.11 19.36 6.78
CA ALA A 218 -15.75 19.31 5.37
C ALA A 218 -14.46 20.09 5.07
N LEU A 219 -14.30 21.28 5.67
CA LEU A 219 -13.10 22.11 5.54
C LEU A 219 -11.86 21.34 6.01
N VAL A 220 -11.90 20.78 7.23
CA VAL A 220 -10.77 20.06 7.83
C VAL A 220 -10.38 18.84 7.00
N LEU A 221 -11.36 18.02 6.62
CA LEU A 221 -11.11 16.79 5.87
C LEU A 221 -10.57 17.06 4.47
N LEU A 222 -11.20 17.98 3.73
CA LEU A 222 -10.81 18.27 2.35
C LEU A 222 -9.49 19.02 2.26
N PHE A 223 -9.19 19.92 3.20
CA PHE A 223 -7.87 20.56 3.26
C PHE A 223 -6.80 19.51 3.48
N THR A 224 -6.95 18.64 4.49
CA THR A 224 -5.94 17.63 4.80
C THR A 224 -5.65 16.73 3.60
N LEU A 225 -6.70 16.23 2.92
CA LEU A 225 -6.56 15.39 1.73
C LEU A 225 -5.93 16.15 0.55
N ALA A 226 -6.32 17.39 0.30
CA ALA A 226 -5.78 18.16 -0.81
C ALA A 226 -4.31 18.54 -0.61
N PHE A 227 -3.92 18.98 0.59
CA PHE A 227 -2.52 19.29 0.89
C PHE A 227 -1.64 18.05 0.84
N PHE A 228 -2.15 16.90 1.26
CA PHE A 228 -1.49 15.62 1.07
C PHE A 228 -1.23 15.34 -0.42
N SER A 229 -2.27 15.49 -1.23
CA SER A 229 -2.26 15.16 -2.65
C SER A 229 -1.32 16.09 -3.43
N ILE A 230 -1.41 17.40 -3.16
CA ILE A 230 -0.52 18.42 -3.75
C ILE A 230 0.93 18.13 -3.36
N THR A 231 1.20 17.77 -2.10
CA THR A 231 2.55 17.48 -1.62
C THR A 231 3.14 16.24 -2.29
N ILE A 232 2.38 15.14 -2.39
CA ILE A 232 2.83 13.91 -3.07
C ILE A 232 3.13 14.18 -4.54
N VAL A 233 2.21 14.83 -5.25
CA VAL A 233 2.39 15.14 -6.67
C VAL A 233 3.60 16.05 -6.84
N PHE A 234 3.74 17.07 -6.00
CA PHE A 234 4.90 17.96 -6.02
C PHE A 234 6.22 17.22 -5.79
N ILE A 235 6.31 16.39 -4.74
CA ILE A 235 7.54 15.65 -4.38
C ILE A 235 7.98 14.68 -5.49
N ASN A 236 7.03 14.15 -6.24
CA ASN A 236 7.29 13.17 -7.31
C ASN A 236 7.55 13.82 -8.68
N THR A 237 7.20 15.09 -8.88
CA THR A 237 7.26 15.76 -10.19
C THR A 237 8.13 17.01 -10.22
N SER A 238 8.49 17.54 -9.06
CA SER A 238 9.41 18.67 -8.93
C SER A 238 10.85 18.25 -9.23
N ASN A 239 11.57 19.12 -9.93
CA ASN A 239 13.00 18.95 -10.21
C ASN A 239 13.88 19.41 -9.03
N GLU A 240 13.27 19.92 -7.96
CA GLU A 240 13.99 20.46 -6.81
C GLU A 240 14.57 19.34 -5.94
N ARG A 241 15.84 19.52 -5.55
CA ARG A 241 16.55 18.54 -4.72
C ARG A 241 15.94 18.51 -3.32
N THR A 242 15.08 17.54 -3.11
CA THR A 242 14.54 17.16 -1.80
C THR A 242 15.42 16.07 -1.22
N THR A 243 15.69 16.12 0.09
CA THR A 243 16.39 15.01 0.73
C THR A 243 15.43 13.83 0.85
N PHE A 244 15.98 12.62 0.72
CA PHE A 244 15.22 11.38 0.88
C PHE A 244 14.44 11.34 2.21
N MET A 245 15.10 11.77 3.29
CA MET A 245 14.52 11.85 4.64
C MET A 245 13.24 12.69 4.67
N VAL A 246 13.22 13.84 4.00
CA VAL A 246 12.06 14.73 4.05
C VAL A 246 10.87 14.15 3.29
N LYS A 247 11.11 13.36 2.23
CA LYS A 247 10.02 12.66 1.52
C LYS A 247 9.34 11.63 2.42
N ILE A 248 10.13 10.77 3.09
CA ILE A 248 9.59 9.73 3.99
C ILE A 248 8.87 10.38 5.17
N VAL A 249 9.56 11.28 5.90
CA VAL A 249 8.99 11.96 7.07
C VAL A 249 7.73 12.71 6.68
N GLY A 250 7.75 13.44 5.57
CA GLY A 250 6.60 14.19 5.07
C GLY A 250 5.40 13.29 4.79
N ILE A 251 5.57 12.20 4.04
CA ILE A 251 4.47 11.29 3.71
C ILE A 251 3.92 10.61 4.97
N SER A 252 4.79 10.01 5.80
CA SER A 252 4.40 9.36 7.05
C SER A 252 3.65 10.30 8.00
N PHE A 253 4.09 11.56 8.05
CA PHE A 253 3.47 12.58 8.87
C PHE A 253 2.03 12.86 8.48
N VAL A 254 1.78 13.14 7.19
CA VAL A 254 0.43 13.47 6.72
C VAL A 254 -0.51 12.27 6.87
N THR A 255 -0.02 11.05 6.61
CA THR A 255 -0.80 9.83 6.81
C THR A 255 -1.22 9.66 8.27
N MET A 256 -0.31 9.86 9.22
CA MET A 256 -0.62 9.74 10.64
C MET A 256 -1.64 10.79 11.10
N LEU A 257 -1.50 12.04 10.62
CA LEU A 257 -2.48 13.09 10.92
C LEU A 257 -3.89 12.77 10.38
N LEU A 258 -4.00 12.17 9.19
CA LEU A 258 -5.29 11.74 8.63
C LEU A 258 -5.94 10.64 9.50
N VAL A 259 -5.16 9.64 9.92
CA VAL A 259 -5.66 8.57 10.80
C VAL A 259 -6.14 9.15 12.13
N MET A 260 -5.38 10.07 12.72
CA MET A 260 -5.77 10.74 13.96
C MET A 260 -7.04 11.57 13.80
N GLN A 261 -7.21 12.26 12.67
CA GLN A 261 -8.43 13.01 12.37
C GLN A 261 -9.67 12.11 12.34
N THR A 262 -9.59 10.98 11.64
CA THR A 262 -10.70 10.01 11.57
C THR A 262 -11.02 9.42 12.94
N PHE A 263 -9.99 9.07 13.72
CA PHE A 263 -10.17 8.53 15.06
C PHE A 263 -10.85 9.55 16.00
N SER A 264 -10.39 10.80 16.01
CA SER A 264 -10.97 11.88 16.82
C SER A 264 -12.46 12.12 16.49
N TYR A 265 -12.84 12.08 15.20
CA TYR A 265 -14.24 12.22 14.81
C TYR A 265 -15.13 11.11 15.41
N LEU A 266 -14.67 9.86 15.34
CA LEU A 266 -15.43 8.72 15.88
C LEU A 266 -15.54 8.77 17.41
N VAL A 267 -14.44 9.11 18.10
CA VAL A 267 -14.42 9.22 19.56
C VAL A 267 -15.33 10.34 20.05
N ASP A 268 -15.31 11.50 19.41
CA ASP A 268 -16.13 12.65 19.83
C ASP A 268 -17.63 12.35 19.66
N GLN A 269 -18.03 11.70 18.55
CA GLN A 269 -19.42 11.24 18.35
C GLN A 269 -19.89 10.29 19.46
N GLU A 270 -19.06 9.33 19.86
CA GLU A 270 -19.36 8.42 20.96
C GLU A 270 -19.45 9.17 22.30
N LYS A 271 -18.57 10.16 22.52
CA LYS A 271 -18.58 10.97 23.75
C LYS A 271 -19.79 11.89 23.85
N GLU A 272 -20.25 12.49 22.75
CA GLU A 272 -21.50 13.26 22.74
C GLU A 272 -22.69 12.38 23.13
N ALA A 273 -22.82 11.20 22.51
CA ALA A 273 -23.89 10.25 22.83
C ALA A 273 -23.82 9.77 24.29
N ALA A 274 -22.63 9.52 24.81
CA ALA A 274 -22.44 9.13 26.22
C ALA A 274 -22.83 10.26 27.19
N TYR A 275 -22.52 11.52 26.87
CA TYR A 275 -22.95 12.67 27.66
C TYR A 275 -24.48 12.80 27.67
N ASP A 276 -25.10 12.71 26.49
CA ASP A 276 -26.55 12.82 26.35
C ASP A 276 -27.25 11.72 27.16
N ASN A 277 -26.83 10.47 27.02
CA ASN A 277 -27.40 9.35 27.78
C ASN A 277 -27.25 9.53 29.30
N ALA A 278 -26.06 9.92 29.78
CA ALA A 278 -25.82 10.13 31.21
C ALA A 278 -26.69 11.27 31.76
N THR A 279 -26.85 12.36 31.01
CA THR A 279 -27.60 13.54 31.42
C THR A 279 -29.12 13.28 31.36
N ILE A 280 -29.59 12.54 30.36
CA ILE A 280 -30.98 12.05 30.29
C ILE A 280 -31.33 11.23 31.53
N GLN A 281 -30.45 10.31 31.97
CA GLN A 281 -30.69 9.51 33.17
C GLN A 281 -30.76 10.37 34.45
N LYS A 282 -29.93 11.40 34.56
CA LYS A 282 -30.02 12.38 35.66
C LYS A 282 -31.36 13.14 35.63
N THR A 283 -31.76 13.60 34.45
CA THR A 283 -33.03 14.30 34.22
C THR A 283 -34.20 13.43 34.67
N LEU A 284 -34.27 12.17 34.23
CA LEU A 284 -35.37 11.27 34.59
C LEU A 284 -35.45 11.01 36.11
N ARG A 285 -34.31 10.76 36.77
CA ARG A 285 -34.25 10.55 38.23
C ARG A 285 -34.72 11.78 39.03
N ALA A 286 -34.37 12.97 38.57
CA ALA A 286 -34.81 14.21 39.20
C ALA A 286 -36.34 14.41 39.10
N LEU A 287 -36.97 13.86 38.06
CA LEU A 287 -38.42 13.93 37.85
C LEU A 287 -39.19 12.85 38.63
N GLU A 288 -38.57 11.70 38.88
CA GLU A 288 -39.14 10.60 39.69
C GLU A 288 -39.14 10.87 41.21
N GLY A 289 -38.59 12.01 41.65
CA GLY A 289 -38.50 12.36 43.07
C GLY A 289 -37.26 11.81 43.77
N GLY A 290 -36.25 11.34 43.02
CA GLY A 290 -34.94 11.00 43.53
C GLY A 290 -34.12 12.22 43.95
N GLU A 291 -32.89 12.00 44.44
CA GLU A 291 -31.96 13.08 44.80
C GLU A 291 -31.67 13.97 43.57
N GLN A 292 -31.97 15.27 43.68
CA GLN A 292 -31.68 16.22 42.61
C GLN A 292 -30.17 16.39 42.48
N ALA A 293 -29.65 16.12 41.29
CA ALA A 293 -28.25 16.33 41.00
C ALA A 293 -27.91 17.83 41.14
N LYS A 294 -26.81 18.14 41.82
CA LYS A 294 -26.40 19.53 42.16
C LYS A 294 -26.08 20.39 40.92
N ASP A 295 -25.89 19.77 39.77
CA ASP A 295 -25.60 20.39 38.48
C ASP A 295 -26.85 20.77 37.67
N ILE A 296 -28.07 20.47 38.18
CA ILE A 296 -29.32 20.96 37.59
C ILE A 296 -29.45 22.47 37.87
N VAL A 297 -29.58 23.26 36.81
CA VAL A 297 -29.65 24.72 36.88
C VAL A 297 -31.08 25.23 36.89
N PHE A 298 -31.95 24.61 36.09
CA PHE A 298 -33.36 24.96 36.06
C PHE A 298 -34.25 23.75 35.75
N ILE A 299 -35.49 23.83 36.24
CA ILE A 299 -36.58 22.89 35.94
C ILE A 299 -37.81 23.71 35.62
N LEU A 300 -38.29 23.60 34.38
CA LEU A 300 -39.55 24.16 33.91
C LEU A 300 -40.58 23.04 33.79
N GLU A 301 -41.80 23.32 34.21
CA GLU A 301 -42.93 22.40 34.13
C GLU A 301 -44.01 23.03 33.25
N TYR A 302 -44.45 22.31 32.23
CA TYR A 302 -45.52 22.75 31.34
C TYR A 302 -46.69 21.80 31.41
N ASP A 303 -47.80 22.28 31.96
CA ASP A 303 -49.06 21.57 32.01
C ASP A 303 -49.80 21.78 30.69
N VAL A 304 -49.96 20.69 29.93
CA VAL A 304 -50.57 20.70 28.60
C VAL A 304 -52.07 21.04 28.67
N ALA A 305 -52.75 20.65 29.74
CA ALA A 305 -54.19 20.86 29.88
C ALA A 305 -54.53 22.32 30.21
N SER A 306 -53.77 22.93 31.12
CA SER A 306 -53.93 24.35 31.47
C SER A 306 -53.15 25.31 30.56
N GLN A 307 -52.29 24.78 29.68
CA GLN A 307 -51.33 25.52 28.86
C GLN A 307 -50.45 26.49 29.68
N SER A 308 -50.18 26.15 30.94
CA SER A 308 -49.44 27.02 31.85
C SER A 308 -48.01 26.52 32.08
N LEU A 309 -47.05 27.46 32.02
CA LEU A 309 -45.64 27.22 32.32
C LEU A 309 -45.34 27.61 33.77
N ARG A 310 -44.85 26.65 34.56
CA ARG A 310 -44.46 26.83 35.96
C ARG A 310 -42.94 26.73 36.11
N LYS A 311 -42.35 27.68 36.83
CA LYS A 311 -40.92 27.74 37.13
C LYS A 311 -40.63 26.99 38.44
N LYS A 312 -40.44 25.67 38.36
CA LYS A 312 -40.22 24.82 39.56
C LYS A 312 -38.85 25.09 40.20
N HIS A 313 -37.82 25.26 39.38
CA HIS A 313 -36.49 25.71 39.80
C HIS A 313 -35.97 26.66 38.71
N TYR A 314 -35.82 27.95 39.01
CA TYR A 314 -35.43 28.95 38.00
C TYR A 314 -34.71 30.12 38.68
N PRO A 315 -33.38 30.24 38.55
CA PRO A 315 -32.62 31.33 39.16
C PRO A 315 -33.06 32.71 38.65
N GLU A 316 -33.11 33.72 39.51
CA GLU A 316 -33.48 35.09 39.11
C GLU A 316 -32.48 35.73 38.14
N SER A 317 -31.22 35.29 38.16
CA SER A 317 -30.17 35.74 37.24
C SER A 317 -30.34 35.21 35.81
N MET A 318 -31.26 34.25 35.58
CA MET A 318 -31.49 33.63 34.29
C MET A 318 -32.59 34.34 33.51
N SER A 319 -32.42 34.46 32.19
CA SER A 319 -33.38 35.13 31.31
C SER A 319 -33.55 34.35 30.00
N LEU A 320 -34.31 33.27 30.04
CA LEU A 320 -34.63 32.47 28.86
C LEU A 320 -35.80 33.07 28.08
N ASP A 321 -35.83 32.78 26.78
CA ASP A 321 -36.99 33.05 25.91
C ASP A 321 -38.13 32.05 26.17
N LEU A 322 -38.87 32.28 27.27
CA LEU A 322 -39.92 31.38 27.74
C LEU A 322 -41.03 31.13 26.70
N PRO A 323 -41.46 32.09 25.86
CA PRO A 323 -42.41 31.82 24.78
C PRO A 323 -41.93 30.77 23.77
N LEU A 324 -40.66 30.81 23.36
CA LEU A 324 -40.09 29.80 22.46
C LEU A 324 -39.89 28.45 23.16
N VAL A 325 -39.49 28.47 24.43
CA VAL A 325 -39.39 27.26 25.27
C VAL A 325 -40.75 26.57 25.39
N GLN A 326 -41.82 27.33 25.63
CA GLN A 326 -43.18 26.81 25.71
C GLN A 326 -43.64 26.15 24.39
N ALA A 327 -43.28 26.75 23.24
CA ALA A 327 -43.57 26.16 21.94
C ALA A 327 -42.82 24.84 21.72
N ASP A 328 -41.54 24.74 22.12
CA ASP A 328 -40.80 23.47 22.07
C ASP A 328 -41.45 22.39 22.94
N LEU A 329 -41.81 22.73 24.19
CA LEU A 329 -42.46 21.82 25.12
C LEU A 329 -43.76 21.26 24.54
N TYR A 330 -44.62 22.13 23.98
CA TYR A 330 -45.86 21.70 23.35
C TYR A 330 -45.62 20.83 22.12
N ASN A 331 -44.65 21.20 21.26
CA ASN A 331 -44.29 20.42 20.08
C ASN A 331 -43.79 19.02 20.44
N THR A 332 -42.97 18.89 21.49
CA THR A 332 -42.50 17.59 22.00
C THR A 332 -43.65 16.74 22.52
N TYR A 333 -44.61 17.33 23.24
CA TYR A 333 -45.84 16.63 23.64
C TYR A 333 -46.60 16.09 22.41
N LEU A 334 -46.87 16.95 21.43
CA LEU A 334 -47.58 16.55 20.21
C LEU A 334 -46.85 15.43 19.48
N TYR A 335 -45.51 15.48 19.44
CA TYR A 335 -44.70 14.46 18.80
C TYR A 335 -44.90 13.12 19.49
N LYS A 336 -44.84 13.10 20.83
CA LYS A 336 -45.01 11.89 21.61
C LYS A 336 -46.40 11.28 21.46
N GLU A 337 -47.45 12.10 21.51
CA GLU A 337 -48.83 11.64 21.29
C GLU A 337 -49.01 11.04 19.90
N ILE A 338 -48.51 11.71 18.85
CA ILE A 338 -48.58 11.23 17.47
C ILE A 338 -47.79 9.92 17.30
N ALA A 339 -46.58 9.85 17.85
CA ALA A 339 -45.75 8.63 17.80
C ALA A 339 -46.41 7.44 18.52
N SER A 340 -47.14 7.70 19.61
CA SER A 340 -47.84 6.70 20.43
C SER A 340 -49.15 6.18 19.81
N LEU A 341 -49.65 6.80 18.74
CA LEU A 341 -50.86 6.34 18.05
C LEU A 341 -50.69 4.92 17.53
N ASP A 342 -51.70 4.09 17.73
CA ASP A 342 -51.77 2.77 17.13
C ASP A 342 -51.86 2.86 15.59
N SER A 343 -51.39 1.82 14.90
CA SER A 343 -51.53 1.73 13.44
C SER A 343 -53.00 1.55 13.05
N THR A 344 -53.85 0.95 13.89
CA THR A 344 -55.28 0.84 13.55
C THR A 344 -55.99 2.19 13.70
N GLY A 345 -56.58 2.69 12.60
CA GLY A 345 -57.29 3.98 12.62
C GLY A 345 -56.40 5.22 12.74
N TYR A 346 -55.09 5.08 12.49
CA TYR A 346 -54.06 6.13 12.60
C TYR A 346 -54.50 7.46 12.00
N ARG A 347 -55.03 7.46 10.77
CA ARG A 347 -55.48 8.67 10.05
C ARG A 347 -56.50 9.50 10.84
N LYS A 348 -57.55 8.86 11.35
CA LYS A 348 -58.63 9.54 12.10
C LYS A 348 -58.12 10.09 13.43
N ALA A 349 -57.29 9.31 14.12
CA ALA A 349 -56.69 9.72 15.39
C ALA A 349 -55.72 10.89 15.22
N LEU A 350 -54.87 10.84 14.19
CA LEU A 350 -53.92 11.90 13.84
C LEU A 350 -54.64 13.22 13.53
N ILE A 351 -55.68 13.19 12.68
CA ILE A 351 -56.50 14.38 12.39
C ILE A 351 -57.11 14.96 13.68
N GLY A 352 -57.60 14.10 14.58
CA GLY A 352 -58.17 14.50 15.86
C GLY A 352 -57.19 15.24 16.77
N ILE A 353 -55.91 14.83 16.79
CA ILE A 353 -54.85 15.50 17.54
C ILE A 353 -54.46 16.82 16.86
N LEU A 354 -54.23 16.81 15.54
CA LEU A 354 -53.81 17.99 14.77
C LEU A 354 -54.84 19.12 14.81
N ASN A 355 -56.13 18.81 14.90
CA ASN A 355 -57.18 19.83 15.02
C ASN A 355 -57.16 20.60 16.34
N LYS A 356 -56.54 20.05 17.38
CA LYS A 356 -56.38 20.70 18.69
C LYS A 356 -55.02 21.41 18.83
N ALA A 357 -54.20 21.41 17.79
CA ALA A 357 -52.91 22.07 17.80
C ALA A 357 -53.07 23.62 17.79
N PRO A 358 -52.16 24.37 18.42
CA PRO A 358 -52.18 25.83 18.48
C PRO A 358 -51.90 26.44 17.10
N SER A 359 -52.23 27.72 16.93
CA SER A 359 -52.09 28.46 15.66
C SER A 359 -50.65 28.41 15.12
N TYR A 360 -49.64 28.56 15.98
CA TYR A 360 -48.24 28.46 15.55
C TYR A 360 -47.83 27.09 15.00
N PHE A 361 -48.61 26.03 15.24
CA PHE A 361 -48.35 24.69 14.69
C PHE A 361 -49.01 24.47 13.31
N GLU A 362 -49.75 25.46 12.78
CA GLU A 362 -50.50 25.30 11.54
C GLU A 362 -49.65 24.91 10.33
N GLY A 363 -48.40 25.36 10.26
CA GLY A 363 -47.47 24.95 9.19
C GLY A 363 -47.25 23.43 9.14
N TYR A 364 -46.96 22.82 10.30
CA TYR A 364 -46.83 21.35 10.41
C TYR A 364 -48.17 20.66 10.19
N LYS A 365 -49.24 21.14 10.84
CA LYS A 365 -50.60 20.59 10.69
C LYS A 365 -51.03 20.52 9.22
N ASN A 366 -50.96 21.63 8.49
CA ASN A 366 -51.42 21.71 7.11
C ASN A 366 -50.53 20.87 6.18
N SER A 367 -49.22 20.79 6.45
CA SER A 367 -48.33 19.89 5.70
C SER A 367 -48.67 18.42 5.90
N ILE A 368 -48.95 18.02 7.15
CA ILE A 368 -49.32 16.64 7.46
C ILE A 368 -50.69 16.32 6.87
N LEU A 369 -51.68 17.21 6.99
CA LEU A 369 -53.01 17.01 6.40
C LEU A 369 -52.95 16.86 4.88
N ALA A 370 -52.20 17.72 4.19
CA ALA A 370 -51.99 17.60 2.75
C ALA A 370 -51.34 16.25 2.38
N HIS A 371 -50.31 15.83 3.13
CA HIS A 371 -49.67 14.52 2.90
C HIS A 371 -50.63 13.35 3.12
N LEU A 372 -51.54 13.45 4.11
CA LEU A 372 -52.58 12.44 4.29
C LEU A 372 -53.53 12.40 3.09
N GLU A 373 -53.94 13.55 2.56
CA GLU A 373 -54.82 13.67 1.38
C GLU A 373 -54.16 13.16 0.10
N GLU A 374 -52.86 13.37 -0.08
CA GLU A 374 -52.11 12.85 -1.24
C GLU A 374 -51.91 11.33 -1.18
N ASN A 375 -51.84 10.76 0.03
CA ASN A 375 -51.53 9.34 0.25
C ASN A 375 -52.73 8.57 0.81
N VAL A 376 -53.89 8.66 0.16
CA VAL A 376 -55.13 7.95 0.59
C VAL A 376 -54.99 6.43 0.49
N SER A 377 -54.20 5.94 -0.47
CA SER A 377 -54.08 4.51 -0.80
C SER A 377 -53.13 3.72 0.10
N LEU A 378 -52.29 4.38 0.89
CA LEU A 378 -51.35 3.71 1.78
C LEU A 378 -52.09 3.03 2.94
N ASP A 379 -51.61 1.85 3.33
CA ASP A 379 -52.07 1.24 4.57
C ASP A 379 -51.65 2.08 5.79
N ASN A 380 -52.26 1.85 6.96
CA ASN A 380 -52.01 2.73 8.10
C ASN A 380 -50.58 2.64 8.67
N GLN A 381 -49.86 1.54 8.47
CA GLN A 381 -48.48 1.37 8.93
C GLN A 381 -47.51 2.11 8.01
N GLU A 382 -47.63 1.88 6.69
CA GLU A 382 -46.89 2.61 5.66
C GLU A 382 -47.15 4.11 5.75
N LEU A 383 -48.40 4.50 6.01
CA LEU A 383 -48.78 5.90 6.22
C LEU A 383 -48.08 6.49 7.44
N LYS A 384 -48.00 5.76 8.56
CA LYS A 384 -47.30 6.21 9.77
C LYS A 384 -45.80 6.43 9.52
N GLU A 385 -45.14 5.51 8.81
CA GLU A 385 -43.73 5.66 8.41
C GLU A 385 -43.52 6.85 7.46
N SER A 386 -44.40 7.01 6.46
CA SER A 386 -44.35 8.13 5.52
C SER A 386 -44.49 9.50 6.21
N VAL A 387 -45.34 9.59 7.24
CA VAL A 387 -45.52 10.80 8.05
C VAL A 387 -44.25 11.11 8.87
N ASN A 388 -43.58 10.09 9.41
CA ASN A 388 -42.30 10.29 10.10
C ASN A 388 -41.21 10.85 9.18
N LEU A 389 -41.10 10.31 7.96
CA LEU A 389 -40.17 10.81 6.94
C LEU A 389 -40.50 12.25 6.52
N LEU A 390 -41.79 12.58 6.37
CA LEU A 390 -42.23 13.95 6.12
C LEU A 390 -41.81 14.87 7.27
N VAL A 391 -42.07 14.50 8.53
CA VAL A 391 -41.70 15.29 9.71
C VAL A 391 -40.20 15.55 9.76
N GLU A 392 -39.35 14.57 9.43
CA GLU A 392 -37.90 14.77 9.36
C GLU A 392 -37.53 15.80 8.27
N LYS A 393 -38.15 15.71 7.09
CA LYS A 393 -37.96 16.67 5.99
C LYS A 393 -38.43 18.07 6.36
N LEU A 394 -39.56 18.19 7.06
CA LEU A 394 -40.08 19.46 7.56
C LEU A 394 -39.16 20.04 8.62
N ASN A 395 -38.65 19.24 9.56
CA ASN A 395 -37.67 19.67 10.56
C ASN A 395 -36.38 20.22 9.94
N LYS A 396 -35.89 19.62 8.85
CA LYS A 396 -34.76 20.17 8.07
C LYS A 396 -35.11 21.54 7.47
N ARG A 397 -36.34 21.73 6.97
CA ARG A 397 -36.79 23.01 6.41
C ARG A 397 -37.00 24.07 7.50
N THR A 398 -37.57 23.70 8.65
CA THR A 398 -37.79 24.62 9.77
C THR A 398 -36.47 25.01 10.45
N PHE A 399 -35.47 24.11 10.48
CA PHE A 399 -34.09 24.43 10.87
C PHE A 399 -33.55 25.63 10.08
N ILE A 400 -33.62 25.54 8.75
CA ILE A 400 -33.07 26.56 7.85
C ILE A 400 -33.78 27.90 8.06
N ASN A 401 -35.11 27.88 8.15
CA ASN A 401 -35.91 29.08 8.34
C ASN A 401 -35.70 29.72 9.71
N THR A 402 -35.57 28.91 10.77
CA THR A 402 -35.25 29.39 12.12
C THR A 402 -33.93 30.15 12.12
N ASN A 403 -32.88 29.60 11.50
CA ASN A 403 -31.58 30.26 11.44
C ASN A 403 -31.68 31.59 10.67
N LYS A 404 -32.30 31.58 9.49
CA LYS A 404 -32.44 32.78 8.65
C LYS A 404 -33.21 33.90 9.33
N LEU A 405 -34.31 33.57 10.01
CA LEU A 405 -35.10 34.55 10.76
C LEU A 405 -34.38 35.04 12.02
N THR A 406 -33.59 34.17 12.67
CA THR A 406 -32.80 34.54 13.85
C THR A 406 -31.73 35.58 13.52
N ASP A 407 -31.15 35.52 12.32
CA ASP A 407 -30.10 36.47 11.90
C ASP A 407 -30.64 37.87 11.52
N ILE A 408 -31.95 38.04 11.33
CA ILE A 408 -32.56 39.35 11.02
C ILE A 408 -32.61 40.21 12.30
N ASN A 409 -32.17 41.47 12.21
CA ASN A 409 -32.19 42.39 13.34
C ASN A 409 -33.64 42.66 13.78
N ALA A 410 -33.89 42.62 15.09
CA ALA A 410 -35.21 42.87 15.68
C ALA A 410 -35.77 44.25 15.31
N SER A 411 -34.93 45.28 15.12
CA SER A 411 -35.37 46.64 14.78
C SER A 411 -36.01 46.73 13.38
N ASN A 412 -35.50 45.96 12.42
CA ASN A 412 -35.94 45.98 11.02
C ASN A 412 -36.77 44.72 10.68
N PHE A 413 -37.13 43.92 11.69
CA PHE A 413 -37.69 42.60 11.48
C PHE A 413 -39.02 42.63 10.74
N CYS A 414 -39.85 43.65 10.94
CA CYS A 414 -41.11 43.69 10.21
C CYS A 414 -40.91 43.73 8.70
N GLU A 415 -40.04 44.61 8.19
CA GLU A 415 -39.81 44.75 6.76
C GLU A 415 -39.04 43.55 6.20
N GLU A 416 -37.89 43.24 6.80
CA GLU A 416 -37.00 42.19 6.31
C GLU A 416 -37.56 40.79 6.54
N GLY A 417 -38.16 40.54 7.71
CA GLY A 417 -38.76 39.25 8.08
C GLY A 417 -40.00 38.94 7.26
N THR A 418 -40.90 39.91 7.05
CA THR A 418 -42.09 39.72 6.21
C THR A 418 -41.69 39.51 4.74
N SER A 419 -40.75 40.30 4.22
CA SER A 419 -40.23 40.11 2.86
C SER A 419 -39.59 38.73 2.68
N TYR A 420 -38.89 38.24 3.70
CA TYR A 420 -38.32 36.90 3.70
C TYR A 420 -39.41 35.82 3.62
N ILE A 421 -40.43 35.87 4.49
CA ILE A 421 -41.54 34.91 4.49
C ILE A 421 -42.30 34.92 3.18
N GLN A 422 -42.54 36.08 2.56
CA GLN A 422 -43.21 36.13 1.25
C GLN A 422 -42.42 35.41 0.13
N LYS A 423 -41.08 35.40 0.21
CA LYS A 423 -40.20 34.85 -0.82
C LYS A 423 -39.78 33.40 -0.56
N VAL A 424 -39.99 32.88 0.64
CA VAL A 424 -39.53 31.53 1.00
C VAL A 424 -40.27 30.47 0.16
N LYS A 425 -39.50 29.49 -0.33
CA LYS A 425 -40.00 28.35 -1.12
C LYS A 425 -39.96 27.07 -0.31
N ASN A 426 -40.75 26.07 -0.71
CA ASN A 426 -40.79 24.73 -0.10
C ASN A 426 -41.29 24.69 1.35
N VAL A 427 -41.91 25.76 1.84
CA VAL A 427 -42.57 25.82 3.15
C VAL A 427 -43.91 26.56 3.01
N ASP A 428 -44.61 26.33 1.91
CA ASP A 428 -45.82 27.06 1.52
C ASP A 428 -46.88 27.05 2.63
N THR A 429 -47.11 25.89 3.24
CA THR A 429 -48.01 25.72 4.39
C THR A 429 -47.61 26.57 5.61
N PHE A 430 -46.32 26.74 5.89
CA PHE A 430 -45.83 27.59 6.99
C PHE A 430 -45.96 29.06 6.61
N ARG A 431 -45.53 29.43 5.40
CA ARG A 431 -45.65 30.79 4.86
C ARG A 431 -47.10 31.24 4.92
N ASP A 432 -48.01 30.47 4.32
CA ASP A 432 -49.41 30.84 4.18
C ASP A 432 -50.10 30.91 5.55
N SER A 433 -49.68 30.10 6.52
CA SER A 433 -50.19 30.19 7.90
C SER A 433 -49.71 31.46 8.60
N ILE A 434 -48.43 31.82 8.47
CA ILE A 434 -47.88 33.07 9.04
C ILE A 434 -48.52 34.29 8.38
N LEU A 435 -48.66 34.29 7.05
CA LEU A 435 -49.17 35.43 6.29
C LEU A 435 -50.65 35.74 6.57
N LYS A 436 -51.44 34.79 7.08
CA LYS A 436 -52.83 35.04 7.51
C LYS A 436 -52.92 35.98 8.72
N HIS A 437 -51.90 35.97 9.57
CA HIS A 437 -51.89 36.73 10.82
C HIS A 437 -51.27 38.12 10.65
N ILE A 438 -50.55 38.38 9.55
CA ILE A 438 -49.79 39.62 9.36
C ILE A 438 -50.40 40.53 8.30
N ASP A 439 -50.64 41.79 8.67
CA ASP A 439 -51.01 42.88 7.75
C ASP A 439 -50.33 44.19 8.21
N ASN A 440 -49.56 44.85 7.33
CA ASN A 440 -48.85 46.11 7.63
C ASN A 440 -48.16 46.18 9.02
N CYS A 441 -47.39 45.15 9.40
CA CYS A 441 -46.73 45.03 10.72
C CYS A 441 -47.67 44.86 11.93
N GLN A 442 -48.93 44.53 11.71
CA GLN A 442 -49.87 44.14 12.75
C GLN A 442 -50.00 42.61 12.77
N TRP A 443 -50.00 42.02 13.97
CA TRP A 443 -50.29 40.61 14.19
C TRP A 443 -51.71 40.47 14.72
N ASP A 444 -52.60 39.82 13.96
CA ASP A 444 -54.03 39.71 14.27
C ASP A 444 -54.71 41.08 14.53
N GLY A 445 -54.35 42.08 13.72
CA GLY A 445 -54.88 43.45 13.83
C GLY A 445 -54.37 44.25 15.03
N LYS A 446 -53.34 43.76 15.75
CA LYS A 446 -52.69 44.47 16.86
C LYS A 446 -51.28 44.90 16.47
N GLU A 447 -50.89 46.12 16.85
CA GLU A 447 -49.50 46.56 16.72
C GLU A 447 -48.59 45.67 17.56
N ILE A 448 -47.46 45.28 16.97
CA ILE A 448 -46.50 44.37 17.56
C ILE A 448 -45.08 44.90 17.34
N SER A 449 -44.22 44.79 18.35
CA SER A 449 -42.82 45.20 18.22
C SER A 449 -42.08 44.26 17.25
N GLY A 450 -41.05 44.74 16.57
CA GLY A 450 -40.24 43.87 15.70
C GLY A 450 -39.61 42.68 16.44
N LYS A 451 -39.30 42.85 17.74
CA LYS A 451 -38.84 41.77 18.61
C LYS A 451 -39.93 40.72 18.84
N ASP A 452 -41.14 41.14 19.19
CA ASP A 452 -42.25 40.20 19.48
C ASP A 452 -42.75 39.53 18.20
N LEU A 453 -42.77 40.25 17.08
CA LEU A 453 -43.09 39.70 15.76
C LEU A 453 -42.08 38.63 15.34
N LYS A 454 -40.80 38.85 15.64
CA LYS A 454 -39.75 37.84 15.45
C LYS A 454 -40.02 36.59 16.27
N LEU A 455 -40.46 36.73 17.52
CA LEU A 455 -40.85 35.59 18.35
C LEU A 455 -42.02 34.84 17.74
N GLU A 456 -43.07 35.52 17.28
CA GLU A 456 -44.21 34.87 16.63
C GLU A 456 -43.78 34.06 15.40
N PHE A 457 -42.95 34.64 14.52
CA PHE A 457 -42.44 33.92 13.34
C PHE A 457 -41.60 32.71 13.75
N LEU A 458 -40.73 32.84 14.74
CA LEU A 458 -39.88 31.74 15.22
C LEU A 458 -40.69 30.60 15.86
N LYS A 459 -41.86 30.86 16.47
CA LYS A 459 -42.76 29.82 17.00
C LYS A 459 -43.19 28.83 15.91
N TYR A 460 -43.51 29.32 14.71
CA TYR A 460 -43.93 28.48 13.58
C TYR A 460 -42.84 27.52 13.09
N PHE A 461 -41.57 27.88 13.28
CA PHE A 461 -40.44 27.08 12.82
C PHE A 461 -39.74 26.31 13.96
N ARG A 462 -40.33 26.25 15.16
CA ARG A 462 -39.80 25.42 16.25
C ARG A 462 -39.81 23.95 15.88
N TYR A 463 -38.80 23.22 16.34
CA TYR A 463 -38.61 21.82 15.99
C TYR A 463 -39.77 20.96 16.48
N PHE A 464 -40.11 19.96 15.66
CA PHE A 464 -41.06 18.92 16.00
C PHE A 464 -40.29 17.61 16.23
N LYS A 465 -39.66 17.49 17.41
CA LYS A 465 -38.70 16.43 17.76
C LYS A 465 -39.16 15.64 19.00
N PRO A 466 -38.67 14.39 19.17
CA PRO A 466 -39.01 13.56 20.33
C PRO A 466 -38.51 14.16 21.66
N ASP A 467 -39.10 13.65 22.73
CA ASP A 467 -38.59 13.87 24.09
C ASP A 467 -37.21 13.25 24.27
N LEU A 468 -36.51 13.70 25.31
CA LEU A 468 -35.15 13.32 25.66
C LEU A 468 -34.11 13.64 24.58
N THR A 469 -34.43 14.56 23.68
CA THR A 469 -33.45 15.16 22.77
C THR A 469 -32.81 16.39 23.39
N ARG A 470 -31.57 16.67 22.98
CA ARG A 470 -30.78 17.80 23.47
C ARG A 470 -31.25 19.12 22.85
N HIS A 471 -31.55 20.10 23.70
CA HIS A 471 -31.87 21.48 23.32
C HIS A 471 -30.76 22.42 23.81
N TYR A 472 -30.37 23.37 22.97
CA TYR A 472 -29.50 24.47 23.39
C TYR A 472 -30.34 25.68 23.77
N ARG A 473 -30.02 26.28 24.92
CA ARG A 473 -30.63 27.52 25.41
C ARG A 473 -29.56 28.56 25.65
N GLN A 474 -29.96 29.81 25.57
CA GLN A 474 -29.12 30.95 25.92
C GLN A 474 -29.97 32.00 26.64
N ASP A 475 -29.32 32.81 27.47
CA ASP A 475 -29.95 33.98 28.04
C ASP A 475 -30.21 35.04 26.95
N LEU A 476 -31.13 35.97 27.22
CA LEU A 476 -31.52 37.03 26.29
C LEU A 476 -30.36 37.98 25.94
N ASP A 477 -29.32 38.05 26.77
CA ASP A 477 -28.08 38.78 26.51
C ASP A 477 -27.08 38.01 25.61
N GLY A 478 -27.34 36.72 25.38
CA GLY A 478 -26.50 35.82 24.58
C GLY A 478 -25.18 35.41 25.25
N LEU A 479 -24.96 35.69 26.53
CA LEU A 479 -23.68 35.42 27.22
C LEU A 479 -23.68 34.07 27.93
N SER A 480 -24.77 33.75 28.63
CA SER A 480 -24.91 32.46 29.32
C SER A 480 -25.57 31.45 28.40
N HIS A 481 -25.07 30.21 28.43
CA HIS A 481 -25.53 29.11 27.60
C HIS A 481 -25.87 27.89 28.45
N TYR A 482 -26.87 27.12 28.01
CA TYR A 482 -27.35 25.94 28.71
C TYR A 482 -27.63 24.80 27.72
N VAL A 483 -27.52 23.57 28.23
CA VAL A 483 -28.00 22.35 27.56
C VAL A 483 -29.21 21.85 28.33
N ALA A 484 -30.31 21.57 27.65
CA ALA A 484 -31.55 21.15 28.29
C ALA A 484 -32.16 19.92 27.61
N TYR A 485 -32.90 19.14 28.38
CA TYR A 485 -33.62 17.96 27.89
C TYR A 485 -35.08 18.06 28.31
N ILE A 486 -35.97 17.81 27.36
CA ILE A 486 -37.42 17.82 27.57
C ILE A 486 -37.89 16.38 27.82
N ALA A 487 -38.59 16.12 28.91
CA ALA A 487 -39.19 14.82 29.23
C ALA A 487 -40.71 14.95 29.34
N TYR A 488 -41.45 14.06 28.68
CA TYR A 488 -42.92 14.04 28.72
C TYR A 488 -43.45 12.93 29.64
N ASP A 489 -44.22 13.31 30.66
CA ASP A 489 -44.99 12.37 31.49
C ASP A 489 -46.40 12.19 30.91
N ALA A 490 -46.60 11.11 30.16
CA ALA A 490 -47.88 10.80 29.52
C ALA A 490 -49.03 10.56 30.52
N LYS A 491 -48.75 10.12 31.76
CA LYS A 491 -49.79 9.88 32.77
C LYS A 491 -50.32 11.20 33.32
N LYS A 492 -49.41 12.15 33.57
CA LYS A 492 -49.76 13.47 34.11
C LYS A 492 -50.10 14.50 33.03
N LYS A 493 -49.74 14.23 31.77
CA LYS A 493 -49.79 15.19 30.66
C LYS A 493 -48.98 16.47 30.95
N ILE A 494 -47.80 16.27 31.52
CA ILE A 494 -46.88 17.35 31.90
C ILE A 494 -45.56 17.15 31.17
N ASN A 495 -45.04 18.20 30.55
CA ASN A 495 -43.66 18.23 30.10
C ASN A 495 -42.76 18.89 31.13
N TYR A 496 -41.57 18.34 31.30
CA TYR A 496 -40.52 18.92 32.10
C TYR A 496 -39.33 19.26 31.21
N GLU A 497 -38.79 20.47 31.31
CA GLU A 497 -37.48 20.78 30.76
C GLU A 497 -36.49 20.95 31.91
N VAL A 498 -35.41 20.17 31.86
CA VAL A 498 -34.33 20.21 32.85
C VAL A 498 -33.07 20.71 32.16
N GLY A 499 -32.53 21.81 32.67
CA GLY A 499 -31.37 22.50 32.11
C GLY A 499 -30.11 22.37 32.96
N TYR A 500 -28.97 22.32 32.27
CA TYR A 500 -27.61 22.19 32.80
C TYR A 500 -26.74 23.29 32.19
N TYR A 501 -25.69 23.72 32.88
CA TYR A 501 -24.76 24.71 32.31
C TYR A 501 -24.06 24.13 31.08
N TYR A 502 -24.02 24.89 29.99
CA TYR A 502 -23.31 24.48 28.79
C TYR A 502 -21.79 24.38 29.02
N LYS A 503 -21.25 25.14 29.97
CA LYS A 503 -19.85 25.03 30.40
C LYS A 503 -19.53 23.62 30.92
N ASP A 504 -20.48 22.95 31.59
CA ASP A 504 -20.29 21.59 32.11
C ASP A 504 -20.27 20.55 30.98
N TYR A 505 -21.15 20.70 30.00
CA TYR A 505 -21.08 19.93 28.75
C TYR A 505 -19.72 20.08 28.07
N ARG A 506 -19.26 21.32 27.90
CA ARG A 506 -17.95 21.63 27.31
C ARG A 506 -16.80 21.06 28.13
N ALA A 507 -16.89 21.11 29.46
CA ALA A 507 -15.88 20.54 30.36
C ALA A 507 -15.85 19.01 30.28
N TYR A 508 -16.99 18.35 30.04
CA TYR A 508 -17.04 16.91 29.79
C TYR A 508 -16.31 16.55 28.49
N MET A 509 -16.61 17.23 27.39
CA MET A 509 -15.94 17.02 26.09
C MET A 509 -14.46 17.41 26.12
N HIS A 510 -14.10 18.44 26.90
CA HIS A 510 -12.72 18.88 27.08
C HIS A 510 -11.80 17.76 27.60
N LYS A 511 -12.30 16.85 28.44
CA LYS A 511 -11.49 15.76 29.01
C LYS A 511 -10.98 14.81 27.93
N SER A 512 -11.83 14.35 27.02
CA SER A 512 -11.43 13.49 25.90
C SER A 512 -10.58 14.26 24.89
N ALA A 513 -11.01 15.46 24.49
CA ALA A 513 -10.28 16.28 23.52
C ALA A 513 -8.87 16.66 24.03
N ARG A 514 -8.69 16.91 25.34
CA ARG A 514 -7.36 17.16 25.92
C ARG A 514 -6.45 15.93 25.83
N LEU A 515 -6.98 14.73 26.05
CA LEU A 515 -6.22 13.50 25.88
C LEU A 515 -5.78 13.34 24.42
N GLU A 516 -6.67 13.59 23.46
CA GLU A 516 -6.34 13.58 22.03
C GLU A 516 -5.24 14.58 21.69
N LEU A 517 -5.29 15.80 22.24
CA LEU A 517 -4.24 16.81 22.05
C LEU A 517 -2.89 16.36 22.63
N VAL A 518 -2.87 15.69 23.78
CA VAL A 518 -1.65 15.12 24.36
C VAL A 518 -1.10 14.01 23.46
N ILE A 519 -1.97 13.12 22.96
CA ILE A 519 -1.57 12.08 22.01
C ILE A 519 -1.02 12.71 20.72
N LEU A 520 -1.65 13.75 20.21
CA LEU A 520 -1.16 14.50 19.05
C LEU A 520 0.22 15.08 19.34
N ALA A 521 0.43 15.73 20.48
CA ALA A 521 1.74 16.26 20.85
C ALA A 521 2.82 15.17 20.89
N ILE A 522 2.52 14.00 21.47
CA ILE A 522 3.44 12.85 21.50
C ILE A 522 3.73 12.37 20.08
N VAL A 523 2.70 12.20 19.24
CA VAL A 523 2.85 11.77 17.85
C VAL A 523 3.67 12.77 17.04
N LEU A 524 3.46 14.08 17.24
CA LEU A 524 4.26 15.13 16.61
C LEU A 524 5.73 15.05 17.04
N VAL A 525 6.03 14.82 18.33
CA VAL A 525 7.41 14.61 18.81
C VAL A 525 8.02 13.37 18.19
N VAL A 526 7.28 12.26 18.12
CA VAL A 526 7.74 11.03 17.48
C VAL A 526 8.05 11.29 16.01
N LEU A 527 7.15 11.93 15.26
CA LEU A 527 7.31 12.13 13.81
C LEU A 527 8.32 13.21 13.43
N LEU A 528 8.47 14.26 14.24
CA LEU A 528 9.35 15.40 13.92
C LEU A 528 10.74 15.29 14.55
N VAL A 529 10.90 14.49 15.61
CA VAL A 529 12.18 14.34 16.32
C VAL A 529 12.69 12.90 16.25
N ILE A 530 11.94 11.95 16.79
CA ILE A 530 12.44 10.56 16.95
C ILE A 530 12.60 9.89 15.58
N PHE A 531 11.60 10.00 14.72
CA PHE A 531 11.54 9.34 13.42
C PHE A 531 12.63 9.85 12.46
N PRO A 532 12.87 11.17 12.30
CA PRO A 532 14.01 11.66 11.54
C PRO A 532 15.37 11.26 12.13
N LEU A 533 15.53 11.26 13.46
CA LEU A 533 16.77 10.83 14.11
C LEU A 533 17.03 9.33 13.89
N PHE A 534 15.99 8.52 13.97
CA PHE A 534 16.04 7.09 13.68
C PHE A 534 16.54 6.85 12.25
N PHE A 535 15.86 7.40 11.23
CA PHE A 535 16.28 7.25 9.84
C PHE A 535 17.63 7.91 9.54
N ARG A 536 18.01 8.96 10.29
CA ARG A 536 19.34 9.54 10.17
C ARG A 536 20.42 8.54 10.58
N ALA A 537 20.22 7.87 11.71
CA ALA A 537 21.16 6.90 12.23
C ALA A 537 21.18 5.60 11.40
N THR A 538 20.01 5.07 11.03
CA THR A 538 19.91 3.75 10.39
C THR A 538 20.08 3.77 8.88
N LEU A 539 19.76 4.88 8.21
CA LEU A 539 19.77 4.94 6.74
C LEU A 539 20.72 6.02 6.21
N VAL A 540 20.55 7.27 6.65
CA VAL A 540 21.25 8.40 6.02
C VAL A 540 22.74 8.41 6.35
N ASN A 541 23.14 8.19 7.60
CA ASN A 541 24.55 8.17 7.98
C ASN A 541 25.32 7.00 7.31
N PRO A 542 24.82 5.74 7.31
CA PRO A 542 25.47 4.65 6.59
C PRO A 542 25.64 4.93 5.08
N LEU A 543 24.62 5.49 4.43
CA LEU A 543 24.71 5.88 3.02
C LEU A 543 25.76 6.98 2.77
N TYR A 544 25.88 7.96 3.69
CA TYR A 544 26.94 8.97 3.60
C TYR A 544 28.34 8.38 3.81
N SER A 545 28.49 7.44 4.74
CA SER A 545 29.75 6.73 4.95
C SER A 545 30.16 5.94 3.70
N LEU A 546 29.20 5.23 3.07
CA LEU A 546 29.37 4.56 1.78
C LEU A 546 29.81 5.52 0.68
N LEU A 547 29.09 6.62 0.50
CA LEU A 547 29.42 7.62 -0.51
C LEU A 547 30.82 8.22 -0.30
N SER A 548 31.18 8.53 0.95
CA SER A 548 32.50 9.05 1.30
C SER A 548 33.60 8.02 1.08
N GLY A 549 33.34 6.74 1.36
CA GLY A 549 34.30 5.68 1.10
C GLY A 549 34.60 5.52 -0.39
N VAL A 550 33.56 5.51 -1.22
CA VAL A 550 33.69 5.50 -2.69
C VAL A 550 34.51 6.70 -3.18
N GLU A 551 34.25 7.90 -2.66
CA GLU A 551 34.98 9.11 -3.05
C GLU A 551 36.47 9.04 -2.70
N LYS A 552 36.83 8.52 -1.52
CA LYS A 552 38.24 8.34 -1.12
C LYS A 552 38.96 7.28 -1.95
N VAL A 553 38.28 6.19 -2.31
CA VAL A 553 38.84 5.16 -3.21
C VAL A 553 39.09 5.74 -4.61
N ASN A 554 38.17 6.56 -5.13
CA ASN A 554 38.36 7.29 -6.39
C ASN A 554 39.54 8.27 -6.34
N GLN A 555 39.92 8.77 -5.16
CA GLN A 555 41.10 9.60 -4.95
C GLN A 555 42.40 8.79 -4.78
N GLY A 556 42.34 7.46 -4.91
CA GLY A 556 43.49 6.56 -4.83
C GLY A 556 43.83 6.07 -3.43
N ASN A 557 42.99 6.36 -2.43
CA ASN A 557 43.16 5.85 -1.07
C ASN A 557 42.43 4.50 -0.90
N LEU A 558 43.21 3.41 -0.86
CA LEU A 558 42.70 2.04 -0.74
C LEU A 558 42.74 1.49 0.69
N GLU A 559 43.06 2.32 1.69
CA GLU A 559 43.05 1.94 3.12
C GLU A 559 41.73 2.33 3.81
N VAL A 560 40.69 2.54 3.01
CA VAL A 560 39.40 3.03 3.52
C VAL A 560 38.52 1.84 3.85
N GLU A 561 38.11 1.77 5.12
CA GLU A 561 37.17 0.77 5.61
C GLU A 561 35.90 1.45 6.12
N ILE A 562 34.75 0.91 5.73
CA ILE A 562 33.44 1.43 6.12
C ILE A 562 32.89 0.55 7.25
N PRO A 563 32.60 1.11 8.43
CA PRO A 563 32.06 0.32 9.54
C PRO A 563 30.63 -0.13 9.24
N ILE A 564 30.36 -1.42 9.43
CA ILE A 564 29.03 -2.02 9.30
C ILE A 564 28.22 -1.65 10.54
N GLN A 565 27.29 -0.70 10.41
CA GLN A 565 26.46 -0.19 11.53
C GLN A 565 25.10 -0.91 11.66
N VAL A 566 24.61 -1.51 10.59
CA VAL A 566 23.27 -2.13 10.51
C VAL A 566 23.39 -3.44 9.74
N ASN A 567 22.72 -4.51 10.17
CA ASN A 567 22.72 -5.83 9.51
C ASN A 567 21.54 -5.95 8.53
N ASP A 568 21.40 -4.98 7.64
CA ASP A 568 20.37 -4.92 6.60
C ASP A 568 21.03 -4.83 5.20
N GLU A 569 20.25 -4.50 4.17
CA GLU A 569 20.75 -4.35 2.80
C GLU A 569 21.86 -3.29 2.67
N ILE A 570 21.88 -2.28 3.56
CA ILE A 570 22.92 -1.25 3.58
C ILE A 570 24.19 -1.78 4.24
N GLY A 571 24.05 -2.59 5.29
CA GLY A 571 25.16 -3.35 5.89
C GLY A 571 25.85 -4.27 4.90
N TYR A 572 25.06 -5.05 4.17
CA TYR A 572 25.56 -5.93 3.11
C TYR A 572 26.28 -5.16 2.00
N LEU A 573 25.77 -3.98 1.63
CA LEU A 573 26.42 -3.11 0.66
C LEU A 573 27.77 -2.58 1.18
N ALA A 574 27.87 -2.26 2.48
CA ALA A 574 29.13 -1.84 3.10
C ALA A 574 30.16 -2.98 3.18
N GLU A 575 29.72 -4.19 3.52
CA GLU A 575 30.57 -5.39 3.50
C GLU A 575 31.11 -5.67 2.09
N SER A 576 30.22 -5.67 1.10
CA SER A 576 30.57 -5.86 -0.31
C SER A 576 31.56 -4.79 -0.80
N PHE A 577 31.36 -3.52 -0.39
CA PHE A 577 32.27 -2.42 -0.71
C PHE A 577 33.67 -2.65 -0.10
N ASN A 578 33.76 -3.00 1.18
CA ASN A 578 35.05 -3.27 1.84
C ASN A 578 35.79 -4.45 1.20
N GLY A 579 35.06 -5.50 0.80
CA GLY A 579 35.61 -6.63 0.07
C GLY A 579 36.24 -6.21 -1.26
N MET A 580 35.55 -5.38 -2.03
CA MET A 580 36.08 -4.83 -3.29
C MET A 580 37.35 -3.98 -3.08
N VAL A 581 37.37 -3.08 -2.08
CA VAL A 581 38.54 -2.24 -1.78
C VAL A 581 39.75 -3.10 -1.41
N THR A 582 39.53 -4.16 -0.63
CA THR A 582 40.58 -5.12 -0.26
C THR A 582 41.18 -5.79 -1.49
N SER A 583 40.35 -6.31 -2.40
CA SER A 583 40.82 -6.93 -3.64
C SER A 583 41.63 -5.99 -4.53
N ILE A 584 41.24 -4.70 -4.61
CA ILE A 584 41.98 -3.70 -5.39
C ILE A 584 43.34 -3.38 -4.75
N ARG A 585 43.40 -3.27 -3.42
CA ARG A 585 44.65 -3.06 -2.70
C ARG A 585 45.62 -4.21 -2.91
N ASP A 586 45.13 -5.44 -2.81
CA ASP A 586 45.95 -6.65 -2.94
C ASP A 586 46.49 -6.79 -4.37
N ALA A 587 45.66 -6.55 -5.38
CA ALA A 587 46.09 -6.53 -6.79
C ALA A 587 47.17 -5.46 -7.06
N ARG A 588 47.06 -4.27 -6.46
CA ARG A 588 48.07 -3.21 -6.61
C ARG A 588 49.39 -3.58 -5.95
N ARG A 589 49.35 -4.24 -4.79
CA ARG A 589 50.53 -4.73 -4.09
C ARG A 589 51.26 -5.80 -4.90
N GLU A 590 50.52 -6.73 -5.49
CA GLU A 590 51.05 -7.76 -6.37
C GLU A 590 51.75 -7.17 -7.61
N LEU A 591 51.15 -6.14 -8.22
CA LEU A 591 51.76 -5.42 -9.35
C LEU A 591 53.06 -4.68 -8.97
N GLN A 592 53.16 -4.18 -7.73
CA GLN A 592 54.34 -3.46 -7.27
C GLN A 592 55.51 -4.39 -6.93
N ASP A 593 55.22 -5.55 -6.33
CA ASP A 593 56.20 -6.64 -6.13
C ASP A 593 56.74 -7.17 -7.48
N TYR A 594 55.91 -7.14 -8.53
CA TYR A 594 56.31 -7.43 -9.91
C TYR A 594 57.26 -6.37 -10.50
N ALA A 595 57.04 -5.09 -10.19
CA ALA A 595 57.84 -3.98 -10.70
C ALA A 595 59.21 -3.87 -10.01
N GLU A 596 59.32 -4.20 -8.72
CA GLU A 596 60.57 -4.10 -7.94
C GLU A 596 61.61 -5.19 -8.27
N ASN A 597 61.22 -6.27 -8.95
CA ASN A 597 62.09 -7.41 -9.29
C ASN A 597 62.60 -7.40 -10.76
N LEU A 598 62.60 -6.23 -11.42
CA LEU A 598 62.80 -6.11 -12.88
C LEU A 598 64.25 -6.35 -13.36
N GLU A 599 65.28 -5.99 -12.59
CA GLU A 599 66.68 -6.00 -13.08
C GLU A 599 67.36 -7.37 -13.04
N ALA A 600 66.93 -8.27 -12.16
CA ALA A 600 67.50 -9.62 -12.09
C ALA A 600 67.06 -10.54 -13.24
N LYS A 601 65.94 -10.21 -13.91
CA LYS A 601 65.25 -11.07 -14.89
C LYS A 601 65.64 -10.80 -16.36
N VAL A 602 66.38 -9.72 -16.63
CA VAL A 602 66.79 -9.31 -17.99
C VAL A 602 67.78 -10.29 -18.62
N LYS A 603 68.53 -11.06 -17.81
CA LYS A 603 69.56 -11.98 -18.30
C LYS A 603 69.01 -13.34 -18.75
N GLU A 604 67.76 -13.65 -18.44
CA GLU A 604 67.10 -14.93 -18.74
C GLU A 604 66.29 -14.89 -20.06
N ARG A 605 66.10 -13.68 -20.62
CA ARG A 605 65.26 -13.43 -21.80
C ARG A 605 65.73 -14.00 -23.13
N THR A 606 66.91 -14.61 -23.20
CA THR A 606 67.30 -15.36 -24.42
C THR A 606 66.63 -16.74 -24.51
N LYS A 607 65.95 -17.18 -23.43
CA LYS A 607 65.19 -18.44 -23.33
C LYS A 607 63.67 -18.27 -23.60
N GLU A 608 63.24 -17.03 -23.81
CA GLU A 608 61.85 -16.57 -23.70
C GLU A 608 60.91 -16.99 -24.84
N LEU A 609 61.42 -17.51 -25.95
CA LEU A 609 60.54 -17.94 -27.05
C LEU A 609 59.73 -19.20 -26.68
N GLN A 610 60.20 -20.00 -25.72
CA GLN A 610 59.53 -21.23 -25.26
C GLN A 610 58.52 -20.98 -24.12
N GLU A 611 58.70 -19.92 -23.32
CA GLU A 611 57.91 -19.66 -22.10
C GLU A 611 56.54 -19.01 -22.39
N LYS A 612 56.36 -18.33 -23.54
CA LYS A 612 55.06 -17.77 -23.94
C LYS A 612 53.96 -18.82 -24.18
N MET A 613 54.31 -20.08 -24.40
CA MET A 613 53.35 -21.19 -24.53
C MET A 613 52.75 -21.61 -23.18
N ASP A 614 53.50 -21.52 -22.08
CA ASP A 614 53.04 -21.91 -20.75
C ASP A 614 52.10 -20.87 -20.11
N GLU A 615 52.28 -19.59 -20.44
CA GLU A 615 51.42 -18.50 -19.98
C GLU A 615 50.03 -18.53 -20.66
N ILE A 616 49.99 -18.81 -21.97
CA ILE A 616 48.74 -19.05 -22.71
C ILE A 616 48.02 -20.29 -22.17
N HIS A 617 48.76 -21.35 -21.82
CA HIS A 617 48.16 -22.57 -21.26
C HIS A 617 47.56 -22.34 -19.87
N LYS A 618 48.18 -21.53 -19.01
CA LYS A 618 47.62 -21.18 -17.68
C LYS A 618 46.37 -20.31 -17.78
N LEU A 619 46.37 -19.30 -18.64
CA LEU A 619 45.19 -18.45 -18.88
C LEU A 619 44.04 -19.24 -19.50
N LYS A 620 44.33 -20.17 -20.42
CA LYS A 620 43.33 -21.07 -20.99
C LYS A 620 42.71 -21.99 -19.95
N VAL A 621 43.51 -22.57 -19.05
CA VAL A 621 42.99 -23.43 -17.95
C VAL A 621 42.10 -22.64 -16.99
N GLN A 622 42.43 -21.37 -16.69
CA GLN A 622 41.58 -20.52 -15.86
C GLN A 622 40.27 -20.16 -16.57
N GLN A 623 40.34 -19.78 -17.85
CA GLN A 623 39.18 -19.47 -18.67
C GLN A 623 38.23 -20.67 -18.86
N ASP A 624 38.78 -21.87 -19.11
CA ASP A 624 38.01 -23.11 -19.22
C ASP A 624 37.37 -23.50 -17.86
N GLY A 625 37.97 -23.10 -16.74
CA GLY A 625 37.39 -23.22 -15.40
C GLY A 625 36.18 -22.31 -15.18
N ASP A 626 36.24 -21.05 -15.62
CA ASP A 626 35.13 -20.10 -15.53
C ASP A 626 33.97 -20.48 -16.47
N TYR A 627 34.30 -21.01 -17.66
CA TYR A 627 33.30 -21.58 -18.57
C TYR A 627 32.61 -22.81 -17.97
N PHE A 628 33.36 -23.68 -17.30
CA PHE A 628 32.79 -24.85 -16.62
C PHE A 628 31.82 -24.44 -15.51
N LEU A 629 32.16 -23.42 -14.71
CA LEU A 629 31.27 -22.95 -13.65
C LEU A 629 29.98 -22.36 -14.22
N THR A 630 30.08 -21.58 -15.29
CA THR A 630 28.91 -20.95 -15.93
C THR A 630 27.99 -22.00 -16.55
N SER A 631 28.53 -23.03 -17.20
CA SER A 631 27.72 -24.12 -17.77
C SER A 631 27.01 -24.94 -16.70
N LEU A 632 27.62 -25.13 -15.52
CA LEU A 632 26.97 -25.78 -14.37
C LEU A 632 25.78 -24.98 -13.81
N LEU A 633 25.79 -23.65 -13.95
CA LEU A 633 24.67 -22.80 -13.54
C LEU A 633 23.57 -22.74 -14.61
N ALA A 634 23.93 -22.78 -15.89
CA ALA A 634 22.99 -22.68 -17.00
C ALA A 634 22.21 -23.99 -17.25
N LYS A 635 22.90 -25.15 -17.29
CA LYS A 635 22.28 -26.45 -17.65
C LYS A 635 21.02 -26.81 -16.84
N PRO A 636 20.96 -26.63 -15.50
CA PRO A 636 19.76 -26.95 -14.73
C PRO A 636 18.53 -26.11 -15.10
N LEU A 637 18.72 -24.97 -15.79
CA LEU A 637 17.64 -24.09 -16.21
C LEU A 637 17.00 -24.56 -17.52
N PHE A 638 17.67 -25.44 -18.27
CA PHE A 638 17.17 -26.03 -19.52
C PHE A 638 16.50 -27.36 -19.19
N PHE A 639 15.20 -27.35 -18.90
CA PHE A 639 14.51 -28.58 -18.52
C PHE A 639 13.17 -28.74 -19.22
N ASN A 640 12.85 -30.00 -19.47
CA ASN A 640 11.57 -30.44 -19.99
C ASN A 640 10.68 -30.85 -18.81
N ALA A 641 9.81 -29.96 -18.32
CA ALA A 641 8.85 -30.29 -17.25
C ALA A 641 7.43 -30.53 -17.78
N ASN A 642 7.27 -30.81 -19.07
CA ASN A 642 5.98 -31.20 -19.62
C ASN A 642 5.57 -32.60 -19.10
N LYS A 643 4.36 -32.67 -18.55
CA LYS A 643 3.70 -33.88 -18.03
C LYS A 643 2.33 -34.13 -18.68
N SER A 644 2.05 -33.47 -19.81
CA SER A 644 0.82 -33.68 -20.56
C SER A 644 0.80 -35.07 -21.19
N THR A 645 -0.37 -35.71 -21.20
CA THR A 645 -0.56 -37.02 -21.87
C THR A 645 -0.85 -36.87 -23.36
N ASN A 646 -1.34 -35.68 -23.77
CA ASN A 646 -1.76 -35.42 -25.15
C ASN A 646 -0.71 -34.62 -25.94
N ILE A 647 0.28 -34.04 -25.25
CA ILE A 647 1.36 -33.27 -25.86
C ILE A 647 2.68 -33.91 -25.45
N LYS A 648 3.38 -34.48 -26.42
CA LYS A 648 4.75 -34.97 -26.24
C LYS A 648 5.71 -33.86 -26.64
N SER A 649 6.66 -33.51 -25.78
CA SER A 649 7.71 -32.54 -26.10
C SER A 649 9.08 -33.15 -25.90
N ASP A 650 10.00 -32.88 -26.82
CA ASP A 650 11.40 -33.29 -26.74
C ASP A 650 12.28 -32.19 -27.35
N PHE A 651 13.51 -32.02 -26.85
CA PHE A 651 14.42 -31.01 -27.36
C PHE A 651 15.89 -31.34 -27.10
N PHE A 652 16.75 -30.77 -27.94
CA PHE A 652 18.19 -30.67 -27.67
C PHE A 652 18.64 -29.21 -27.70
N VAL A 653 19.75 -28.96 -27.01
CA VAL A 653 20.48 -27.69 -27.04
C VAL A 653 21.95 -28.04 -27.11
N HIS A 654 22.61 -27.71 -28.22
CA HIS A 654 24.04 -27.91 -28.42
C HIS A 654 24.72 -26.56 -28.63
N GLN A 655 25.56 -26.19 -27.66
CA GLN A 655 26.25 -24.90 -27.72
C GLN A 655 27.56 -25.04 -28.50
N LYS A 656 27.87 -24.08 -29.38
CA LYS A 656 29.04 -24.08 -30.28
C LYS A 656 30.36 -24.10 -29.52
N LYS A 657 30.45 -23.41 -28.38
CA LYS A 657 31.68 -23.39 -27.59
C LYS A 657 31.76 -24.62 -26.69
N THR A 658 32.51 -25.63 -27.14
CA THR A 658 32.90 -26.79 -26.33
C THR A 658 34.28 -26.58 -25.69
N PHE A 659 34.46 -27.11 -24.49
CA PHE A 659 35.72 -27.08 -23.75
C PHE A 659 35.86 -28.29 -22.83
N GLU A 660 37.08 -28.60 -22.44
CA GLU A 660 37.39 -29.71 -21.53
C GLU A 660 38.11 -29.16 -20.31
N PHE A 661 37.54 -29.40 -19.12
CA PHE A 661 38.13 -28.98 -17.86
C PHE A 661 38.14 -30.16 -16.88
N ARG A 662 39.35 -30.58 -16.47
CA ARG A 662 39.57 -31.71 -15.53
C ARG A 662 38.86 -33.01 -15.97
N ASN A 663 39.03 -33.41 -17.24
CA ASN A 663 38.41 -34.59 -17.87
C ASN A 663 36.86 -34.56 -17.89
N LYS A 664 36.25 -33.38 -17.79
CA LYS A 664 34.82 -33.17 -18.01
C LYS A 664 34.65 -32.28 -19.24
N THR A 665 33.83 -32.74 -20.17
CA THR A 665 33.43 -31.94 -21.33
C THR A 665 32.25 -31.06 -20.95
N GLY A 666 32.30 -29.81 -21.37
CA GLY A 666 31.26 -28.81 -21.16
C GLY A 666 31.07 -27.99 -22.42
N ASP A 667 29.89 -27.40 -22.53
CA ASP A 667 29.46 -26.56 -23.63
C ASP A 667 28.79 -25.29 -23.05
N LEU A 668 28.91 -24.17 -23.75
CA LEU A 668 28.50 -22.85 -23.27
C LEU A 668 28.02 -21.96 -24.42
N GLY A 669 26.82 -21.41 -24.31
CA GLY A 669 26.25 -20.54 -25.35
C GLY A 669 24.87 -19.95 -24.98
N GLY A 670 24.24 -19.32 -25.98
CA GLY A 670 23.05 -18.47 -25.87
C GLY A 670 21.71 -19.19 -25.97
N ASP A 671 21.68 -20.42 -26.46
CA ASP A 671 20.44 -21.16 -26.71
C ASP A 671 19.80 -21.69 -25.42
N ILE A 672 18.47 -21.66 -25.36
CA ILE A 672 17.69 -22.14 -24.22
C ILE A 672 16.34 -22.75 -24.65
N CYS A 673 16.04 -23.92 -24.08
CA CYS A 673 14.77 -24.62 -24.21
C CYS A 673 14.14 -24.85 -22.83
N ILE A 674 12.86 -24.51 -22.68
CA ILE A 674 12.10 -24.74 -21.44
C ILE A 674 10.70 -25.22 -21.77
N THR A 675 10.21 -26.22 -21.04
CA THR A 675 8.79 -26.59 -21.06
C THR A 675 8.23 -26.69 -19.64
N GLY A 676 6.93 -26.47 -19.49
CA GLY A 676 6.24 -26.62 -18.21
C GLY A 676 4.73 -26.74 -18.36
N ASN A 677 4.03 -27.09 -17.28
CA ASN A 677 2.56 -27.17 -17.30
C ASN A 677 1.92 -26.12 -16.38
N LEU A 678 0.78 -25.60 -16.83
CA LEU A 678 0.01 -24.55 -16.17
C LEU A 678 -1.47 -24.93 -16.09
N LYS A 679 -2.18 -24.32 -15.14
CA LYS A 679 -3.64 -24.44 -14.98
C LYS A 679 -4.25 -23.05 -14.98
N LEU A 680 -5.00 -22.73 -16.03
CA LEU A 680 -5.64 -21.43 -16.20
C LEU A 680 -7.16 -21.59 -16.14
N GLY A 681 -7.83 -20.67 -15.44
CA GLY A 681 -9.28 -20.66 -15.25
C GLY A 681 -9.70 -20.45 -13.80
N LYS A 682 -10.93 -20.83 -13.47
CA LYS A 682 -11.46 -20.75 -12.09
C LYS A 682 -11.17 -22.05 -11.34
N PRO A 683 -11.09 -22.05 -10.00
CA PRO A 683 -10.86 -23.27 -9.22
C PRO A 683 -11.82 -24.43 -9.56
N ASP A 684 -13.07 -24.11 -9.90
CA ASP A 684 -14.12 -25.06 -10.25
C ASP A 684 -14.20 -25.39 -11.75
N ASP A 685 -13.48 -24.64 -12.60
CA ASP A 685 -13.49 -24.77 -14.07
C ASP A 685 -12.16 -24.24 -14.63
N PHE A 686 -11.17 -25.12 -14.70
CA PHE A 686 -9.82 -24.82 -15.19
C PHE A 686 -9.42 -25.76 -16.32
N ARG A 687 -8.60 -25.25 -17.23
CA ARG A 687 -7.95 -26.05 -18.28
C ARG A 687 -6.46 -26.19 -18.03
N ARG A 688 -5.88 -27.25 -18.58
CA ARG A 688 -4.44 -27.51 -18.51
C ARG A 688 -3.78 -27.02 -19.78
N PHE A 689 -2.64 -26.37 -19.61
CA PHE A 689 -1.86 -25.84 -20.70
C PHE A 689 -0.42 -26.32 -20.57
N THR A 690 0.18 -26.64 -21.70
CA THR A 690 1.62 -26.88 -21.82
C THR A 690 2.28 -25.61 -22.34
N MET A 691 3.18 -25.05 -21.55
CA MET A 691 4.03 -23.93 -21.92
C MET A 691 5.31 -24.46 -22.54
N VAL A 692 5.70 -23.86 -23.66
CA VAL A 692 6.94 -24.17 -24.37
C VAL A 692 7.66 -22.87 -24.69
N MET A 693 8.98 -22.92 -24.64
CA MET A 693 9.83 -21.83 -25.02
C MET A 693 11.12 -22.35 -25.67
N ASN A 694 11.47 -21.76 -26.81
CA ASN A 694 12.82 -21.79 -27.36
C ASN A 694 13.30 -20.35 -27.52
N GLY A 695 14.56 -20.07 -27.19
CA GLY A 695 15.14 -18.75 -27.38
C GLY A 695 16.65 -18.79 -27.50
N ASP A 696 17.18 -17.72 -28.05
CA ASP A 696 18.60 -17.50 -28.31
C ASP A 696 19.00 -16.08 -27.87
N ALA A 697 19.95 -16.03 -26.93
CA ALA A 697 20.46 -14.79 -26.36
C ALA A 697 21.64 -14.23 -27.17
N MET A 698 21.60 -12.93 -27.44
CA MET A 698 22.63 -12.23 -28.22
C MET A 698 24.03 -12.37 -27.63
N GLY A 699 24.94 -12.91 -28.45
CA GLY A 699 26.37 -12.99 -28.19
C GLY A 699 26.86 -14.43 -28.20
N LYS A 700 28.13 -14.65 -28.55
CA LYS A 700 28.72 -16.01 -28.60
C LYS A 700 29.45 -16.34 -27.30
N SER A 701 29.39 -17.60 -26.85
CA SER A 701 30.05 -18.09 -25.64
C SER A 701 29.58 -17.38 -24.36
N MET A 702 30.43 -16.66 -23.62
CA MET A 702 30.12 -16.18 -22.28
C MET A 702 29.01 -15.13 -22.21
N GLN A 703 28.91 -14.25 -23.22
CA GLN A 703 27.84 -13.24 -23.28
C GLN A 703 26.48 -13.89 -23.53
N GLY A 704 26.41 -14.82 -24.50
CA GLY A 704 25.21 -15.61 -24.77
C GLY A 704 24.80 -16.43 -23.55
N ALA A 705 25.75 -17.10 -22.90
CA ALA A 705 25.49 -17.86 -21.68
C ALA A 705 25.00 -17.01 -20.49
N GLY A 706 25.46 -15.76 -20.39
CA GLY A 706 24.90 -14.80 -19.44
C GLY A 706 23.43 -14.50 -19.72
N GLY A 707 23.06 -14.33 -21.00
CA GLY A 707 21.68 -14.07 -21.39
C GLY A 707 20.75 -15.27 -21.25
N SER A 708 21.21 -16.47 -21.62
CA SER A 708 20.44 -17.71 -21.43
C SER A 708 20.24 -18.02 -19.95
N LEU A 709 21.23 -17.75 -19.10
CA LEU A 709 21.11 -17.89 -17.65
C LEU A 709 20.08 -16.91 -17.06
N VAL A 710 20.12 -15.63 -17.44
CA VAL A 710 19.12 -14.64 -16.99
C VAL A 710 17.71 -15.04 -17.43
N MET A 711 17.55 -15.41 -18.70
CA MET A 711 16.27 -15.85 -19.24
C MET A 711 15.75 -17.09 -18.50
N GLY A 712 16.60 -18.09 -18.30
CA GLY A 712 16.26 -19.31 -17.58
C GLY A 712 15.79 -19.03 -16.16
N VAL A 713 16.49 -18.18 -15.40
CA VAL A 713 16.10 -17.81 -14.03
C VAL A 713 14.74 -17.09 -14.02
N VAL A 714 14.55 -16.12 -14.92
CA VAL A 714 13.29 -15.36 -15.01
C VAL A 714 12.13 -16.30 -15.35
N MET A 715 12.24 -17.06 -16.43
CA MET A 715 11.20 -17.98 -16.89
C MET A 715 10.87 -19.06 -15.85
N ASN A 716 11.86 -19.61 -15.17
CA ASN A 716 11.64 -20.58 -14.12
C ASN A 716 10.95 -19.97 -12.89
N SER A 717 11.26 -18.71 -12.56
CA SER A 717 10.51 -17.95 -11.55
C SER A 717 9.05 -17.73 -11.98
N ILE A 718 8.81 -17.42 -13.27
CA ILE A 718 7.46 -17.29 -13.85
C ILE A 718 6.67 -18.58 -13.72
N ILE A 719 7.27 -19.70 -14.11
CA ILE A 719 6.64 -21.02 -14.02
C ILE A 719 6.40 -21.37 -12.56
N ALA A 720 7.39 -21.21 -11.68
CA ALA A 720 7.28 -21.59 -10.28
C ALA A 720 6.17 -20.83 -9.54
N ARG A 721 6.01 -19.52 -9.77
CA ARG A 721 4.92 -18.75 -9.16
C ARG A 721 3.55 -19.01 -9.80
N SER A 722 3.55 -19.43 -11.07
CA SER A 722 2.34 -19.74 -11.84
C SER A 722 1.82 -21.16 -11.59
N ALA A 723 2.71 -22.13 -11.34
CA ALA A 723 2.43 -23.56 -11.18
C ALA A 723 2.64 -24.08 -9.74
N GLY A 724 3.22 -23.29 -8.83
CA GLY A 724 3.51 -23.69 -7.45
C GLY A 724 2.28 -24.06 -6.64
N ASN A 725 2.40 -25.07 -5.75
CA ASN A 725 1.35 -25.51 -4.82
C ASN A 725 0.00 -25.91 -5.45
N LYS A 726 -0.01 -26.52 -6.66
CA LYS A 726 -1.24 -26.90 -7.40
C LYS A 726 -2.19 -25.71 -7.67
N ARG A 727 -1.66 -24.48 -7.68
CA ARG A 727 -2.41 -23.25 -7.89
C ARG A 727 -3.11 -23.25 -9.26
N ILE A 728 -4.34 -22.74 -9.28
CA ILE A 728 -5.08 -22.44 -10.50
C ILE A 728 -5.07 -20.92 -10.66
N LEU A 729 -4.60 -20.43 -11.81
CA LEU A 729 -4.54 -19.00 -12.08
C LEU A 729 -5.82 -18.55 -12.80
N ASN A 730 -6.54 -17.61 -12.19
CA ASN A 730 -7.71 -16.98 -12.80
C ASN A 730 -7.28 -15.92 -13.83
N ARG A 731 -6.74 -16.39 -14.96
CA ARG A 731 -6.24 -15.63 -16.12
C ARG A 731 -6.59 -16.34 -17.41
N THR A 732 -6.69 -15.61 -18.52
CA THR A 732 -6.73 -16.23 -19.86
C THR A 732 -5.30 -16.51 -20.38
N PRO A 733 -5.13 -17.39 -21.38
CA PRO A 733 -3.83 -17.62 -22.02
C PRO A 733 -3.20 -16.33 -22.57
N GLU A 734 -4.01 -15.45 -23.17
CA GLU A 734 -3.57 -14.16 -23.72
C GLU A 734 -3.09 -13.21 -22.63
N GLU A 735 -3.83 -13.10 -21.53
CA GLU A 735 -3.42 -12.29 -20.37
C GLU A 735 -2.09 -12.80 -19.79
N TRP A 736 -1.95 -14.12 -19.63
CA TRP A 736 -0.73 -14.70 -19.08
C TRP A 736 0.48 -14.47 -20.00
N LEU A 737 0.34 -14.66 -21.31
CA LEU A 737 1.44 -14.40 -22.26
C LEU A 737 1.81 -12.92 -22.33
N THR A 738 0.84 -12.02 -22.15
CA THR A 738 1.09 -10.58 -22.07
C THR A 738 1.91 -10.24 -20.82
N ASP A 739 1.52 -10.77 -19.65
CA ASP A 739 2.26 -10.59 -18.40
C ASP A 739 3.70 -11.13 -18.53
N VAL A 740 3.88 -12.30 -19.18
CA VAL A 740 5.20 -12.89 -19.44
C VAL A 740 6.05 -12.00 -20.33
N TYR A 741 5.49 -11.54 -21.45
CA TYR A 741 6.20 -10.63 -22.35
C TYR A 741 6.64 -9.35 -21.64
N GLU A 742 5.74 -8.69 -20.90
CA GLU A 742 6.07 -7.44 -20.20
C GLU A 742 7.17 -7.64 -19.15
N GLU A 743 7.10 -8.72 -18.38
CA GLU A 743 8.10 -9.01 -17.34
C GLU A 743 9.47 -9.33 -17.94
N VAL A 744 9.53 -10.25 -18.92
CA VAL A 744 10.78 -10.62 -19.57
C VAL A 744 11.38 -9.43 -20.33
N ASN A 745 10.57 -8.73 -21.12
CA ASN A 745 11.04 -7.58 -21.88
C ASN A 745 11.55 -6.47 -20.95
N SER A 746 10.88 -6.23 -19.81
CA SER A 746 11.36 -5.25 -18.82
C SER A 746 12.71 -5.64 -18.21
N VAL A 747 12.95 -6.93 -17.95
CA VAL A 747 14.26 -7.41 -17.47
C VAL A 747 15.32 -7.16 -18.53
N PHE A 748 15.08 -7.54 -19.78
CA PHE A 748 16.07 -7.37 -20.83
C PHE A 748 16.30 -5.89 -21.22
N LYS A 749 15.28 -5.03 -21.10
CA LYS A 749 15.45 -3.57 -21.27
C LYS A 749 16.38 -2.95 -20.23
N SER A 750 16.51 -3.55 -19.05
CA SER A 750 17.45 -3.06 -18.03
C SER A 750 18.91 -3.14 -18.48
N PHE A 751 19.24 -4.03 -19.43
CA PHE A 751 20.56 -4.11 -20.06
C PHE A 751 20.79 -3.02 -21.13
N SER A 752 19.84 -2.12 -21.38
CA SER A 752 20.02 -0.97 -22.29
C SER A 752 20.54 -1.34 -23.69
N GLY A 753 20.10 -2.48 -24.22
CA GLY A 753 20.50 -2.98 -25.55
C GLY A 753 21.86 -3.70 -25.60
N THR A 754 22.60 -3.83 -24.49
CA THR A 754 23.85 -4.62 -24.47
C THR A 754 23.60 -6.13 -24.50
N MET A 755 22.38 -6.55 -24.18
CA MET A 755 21.93 -7.93 -24.20
C MET A 755 20.46 -7.92 -24.63
N VAL A 756 20.15 -8.69 -25.67
CA VAL A 756 18.79 -8.90 -26.18
C VAL A 756 18.61 -10.38 -26.43
N ILE A 757 17.38 -10.86 -26.47
CA ILE A 757 17.09 -12.28 -26.68
C ILE A 757 15.98 -12.44 -27.71
N SER A 758 16.21 -13.32 -28.68
CA SER A 758 15.16 -13.82 -29.55
C SER A 758 14.46 -14.98 -28.86
N ALA A 759 13.14 -15.03 -28.89
CA ALA A 759 12.43 -16.16 -28.29
C ALA A 759 11.03 -16.35 -28.86
N THR A 760 10.62 -17.60 -28.94
CA THR A 760 9.23 -18.01 -29.18
C THR A 760 8.68 -18.64 -27.91
N VAL A 761 7.59 -18.08 -27.39
CA VAL A 761 6.90 -18.58 -26.18
C VAL A 761 5.47 -18.95 -26.56
N MET A 762 5.07 -20.18 -26.26
CA MET A 762 3.73 -20.68 -26.58
C MET A 762 3.03 -21.31 -25.37
N LEU A 763 1.71 -21.17 -25.32
CA LEU A 763 0.79 -21.92 -24.48
C LEU A 763 -0.10 -22.79 -25.36
N ILE A 764 -0.13 -24.09 -25.09
CA ILE A 764 -0.89 -25.07 -25.85
C ILE A 764 -1.94 -25.69 -24.92
N ASP A 765 -3.22 -25.62 -25.29
CA ASP A 765 -4.30 -26.29 -24.56
C ASP A 765 -4.16 -27.82 -24.75
N ASP A 766 -3.95 -28.54 -23.65
CA ASP A 766 -3.70 -29.98 -23.63
C ASP A 766 -4.82 -30.80 -24.27
N GLU A 767 -6.06 -30.30 -24.27
CA GLU A 767 -7.22 -31.05 -24.79
C GLU A 767 -7.50 -30.73 -26.25
N THR A 768 -7.43 -29.44 -26.60
CA THR A 768 -7.86 -28.94 -27.91
C THR A 768 -6.73 -28.78 -28.90
N GLY A 769 -5.47 -28.67 -28.46
CA GLY A 769 -4.32 -28.39 -29.34
C GLY A 769 -4.29 -26.95 -29.86
N LYS A 770 -5.13 -26.07 -29.32
CA LYS A 770 -5.09 -24.64 -29.66
C LYS A 770 -3.86 -24.00 -29.00
N ILE A 771 -3.11 -23.24 -29.79
CA ILE A 771 -1.91 -22.53 -29.38
C ILE A 771 -2.20 -21.05 -29.26
N TRP A 772 -1.67 -20.42 -28.22
CA TRP A 772 -1.47 -18.99 -28.08
C TRP A 772 0.04 -18.74 -27.97
N TYR A 773 0.59 -17.82 -28.75
CA TYR A 773 2.03 -17.58 -28.75
C TYR A 773 2.41 -16.17 -29.16
N PHE A 774 3.64 -15.82 -28.86
CA PHE A 774 4.33 -14.72 -29.51
C PHE A 774 5.74 -15.18 -29.93
N ASN A 775 6.24 -14.61 -31.02
CA ASN A 775 7.58 -14.83 -31.52
C ASN A 775 8.28 -13.46 -31.61
N ALA A 776 9.33 -13.28 -30.81
CA ALA A 776 10.12 -12.07 -30.70
C ALA A 776 11.40 -12.19 -31.54
N GLU A 777 11.29 -11.95 -32.86
CA GLU A 777 12.39 -12.02 -33.84
C GLU A 777 13.23 -13.31 -33.75
N HIS A 778 12.56 -14.43 -33.47
CA HIS A 778 13.12 -15.77 -33.46
C HIS A 778 12.71 -16.51 -34.75
N PRO A 779 13.46 -17.52 -35.23
CA PRO A 779 13.14 -18.20 -36.48
C PRO A 779 11.72 -18.77 -36.50
N PHE A 780 11.13 -18.84 -37.69
CA PHE A 780 9.73 -19.25 -37.84
C PHE A 780 9.54 -20.69 -37.34
N SER A 781 8.40 -20.92 -36.69
CA SER A 781 8.00 -22.22 -36.19
C SER A 781 7.51 -23.08 -37.35
N ILE A 782 7.88 -24.35 -37.36
CA ILE A 782 7.69 -25.26 -38.49
C ILE A 782 6.63 -26.30 -38.12
N LEU A 783 5.57 -26.35 -38.91
CA LEU A 783 4.58 -27.42 -38.84
C LEU A 783 4.96 -28.53 -39.80
N TYR A 784 5.16 -29.73 -39.26
CA TYR A 784 5.26 -30.96 -40.04
C TYR A 784 3.94 -31.73 -39.95
N ARG A 785 3.23 -31.85 -41.09
CA ARG A 785 1.94 -32.52 -41.21
C ARG A 785 1.90 -33.34 -42.49
N ASP A 786 1.47 -34.61 -42.38
CA ASP A 786 1.27 -35.52 -43.52
C ASP A 786 2.48 -35.61 -44.48
N GLY A 787 3.70 -35.60 -43.94
CA GLY A 787 4.91 -35.70 -44.74
C GLY A 787 5.42 -34.39 -45.33
N LYS A 788 4.77 -33.25 -45.04
CA LYS A 788 5.18 -31.92 -45.53
C LYS A 788 5.52 -30.98 -44.39
N ALA A 789 6.54 -30.16 -44.59
CA ALA A 789 6.95 -29.10 -43.65
C ALA A 789 6.57 -27.71 -44.19
N SER A 790 6.04 -26.86 -43.32
CA SER A 790 5.70 -25.46 -43.66
C SER A 790 5.82 -24.56 -42.43
N PHE A 791 6.18 -23.29 -42.62
CA PHE A 791 6.14 -22.29 -41.54
C PHE A 791 4.70 -21.94 -41.15
N ILE A 792 4.45 -21.70 -39.85
CA ILE A 792 3.14 -21.22 -39.37
C ILE A 792 3.03 -19.69 -39.38
N GLU A 793 4.16 -18.99 -39.28
CA GLU A 793 4.26 -17.53 -39.38
C GLU A 793 4.42 -17.08 -40.83
N THR A 794 3.81 -15.94 -41.18
CA THR A 794 4.03 -15.24 -42.46
C THR A 794 4.92 -14.00 -42.30
N GLU A 795 4.93 -13.41 -41.10
CA GLU A 795 5.74 -12.23 -40.73
C GLU A 795 5.93 -12.18 -39.21
N LEU A 796 7.05 -11.63 -38.74
CA LEU A 796 7.29 -11.37 -37.32
C LEU A 796 6.81 -9.97 -36.96
N LYS A 797 5.95 -9.87 -35.95
CA LYS A 797 5.32 -8.62 -35.51
C LYS A 797 5.92 -8.06 -34.21
N LEU A 798 7.06 -8.57 -33.77
CA LEU A 798 7.64 -8.24 -32.48
C LEU A 798 9.16 -8.26 -32.57
N ARG A 799 9.81 -7.20 -32.11
CA ARG A 799 11.28 -7.11 -31.99
C ARG A 799 11.83 -8.05 -30.91
N LYS A 800 13.12 -8.38 -30.97
CA LYS A 800 13.82 -9.12 -29.90
C LYS A 800 13.55 -8.48 -28.53
N LEU A 801 13.42 -9.32 -27.52
CA LEU A 801 13.17 -8.90 -26.14
C LEU A 801 14.37 -8.08 -25.64
N GLY A 802 14.10 -6.92 -25.03
CA GLY A 802 15.10 -5.93 -24.65
C GLY A 802 15.15 -4.70 -25.56
N LEU A 803 14.46 -4.72 -26.70
CA LEU A 803 14.30 -3.56 -27.60
C LEU A 803 12.89 -2.96 -27.53
N ASP A 804 12.78 -1.70 -27.93
CA ASP A 804 11.48 -1.07 -28.15
C ASP A 804 10.89 -1.53 -29.49
N SER A 805 9.69 -2.11 -29.45
CA SER A 805 8.96 -2.55 -30.64
C SER A 805 8.13 -1.41 -31.22
N GLU A 806 8.22 -1.21 -32.54
CA GLU A 806 7.38 -0.26 -33.28
C GLU A 806 5.94 -0.79 -33.46
N TYR A 807 5.76 -2.11 -33.33
CA TYR A 807 4.47 -2.79 -33.38
C TYR A 807 3.93 -3.02 -31.96
N PRO A 808 2.61 -2.87 -31.73
CA PRO A 808 1.99 -3.25 -30.47
C PRO A 808 2.12 -4.75 -30.24
N PHE A 809 2.33 -5.15 -28.98
CA PHE A 809 2.37 -6.57 -28.63
C PHE A 809 0.99 -7.21 -28.83
N GLU A 810 0.97 -8.31 -29.57
CA GLU A 810 -0.24 -9.09 -29.85
C GLU A 810 0.07 -10.58 -29.72
N VAL A 811 -0.83 -11.31 -29.06
CA VAL A 811 -0.77 -12.77 -28.95
C VAL A 811 -1.39 -13.39 -30.20
N GLN A 812 -0.61 -14.21 -30.90
CA GLN A 812 -1.04 -14.95 -32.08
C GLN A 812 -1.65 -16.30 -31.68
N THR A 813 -2.49 -16.86 -32.55
CA THR A 813 -3.12 -18.16 -32.30
C THR A 813 -2.98 -19.10 -33.48
N PHE A 814 -2.74 -20.38 -33.20
CA PHE A 814 -2.69 -21.46 -34.20
C PHE A 814 -3.45 -22.69 -33.68
N GLN A 815 -3.91 -23.57 -34.57
CA GLN A 815 -4.67 -24.76 -34.20
C GLN A 815 -3.94 -26.02 -34.68
N LEU A 816 -3.48 -26.85 -33.74
CA LEU A 816 -2.93 -28.18 -34.03
C LEU A 816 -4.06 -29.20 -34.27
N LEU A 817 -3.78 -30.14 -35.15
CA LEU A 817 -4.54 -31.35 -35.39
C LEU A 817 -3.80 -32.55 -34.80
N ALA A 818 -4.55 -33.62 -34.49
CA ALA A 818 -3.94 -34.85 -33.99
C ALA A 818 -2.93 -35.40 -35.02
N GLY A 819 -1.74 -35.78 -34.55
CA GLY A 819 -0.62 -36.22 -35.37
C GLY A 819 0.29 -35.10 -35.88
N ASP A 820 -0.01 -33.83 -35.61
CA ASP A 820 0.88 -32.72 -35.95
C ASP A 820 2.15 -32.74 -35.11
N ASN A 821 3.27 -32.44 -35.75
CA ASN A 821 4.54 -32.17 -35.10
C ASN A 821 4.94 -30.71 -35.37
N LEU A 822 4.89 -29.89 -34.32
CA LEU A 822 5.37 -28.51 -34.34
C LEU A 822 6.82 -28.47 -33.87
N ILE A 823 7.68 -27.89 -34.68
CA ILE A 823 9.12 -27.79 -34.44
C ILE A 823 9.51 -26.31 -34.33
N ILE A 824 10.19 -25.95 -33.24
CA ILE A 824 10.77 -24.61 -33.01
C ILE A 824 12.28 -24.76 -32.81
N GLY A 825 13.07 -23.79 -33.24
CA GLY A 825 14.52 -23.84 -33.07
C GLY A 825 15.21 -22.54 -33.41
N SER A 826 16.44 -22.40 -32.93
CA SER A 826 17.31 -21.24 -33.11
C SER A 826 17.84 -21.10 -34.55
N ASP A 827 18.44 -19.96 -34.84
CA ASP A 827 19.01 -19.61 -36.15
C ASP A 827 20.24 -20.46 -36.51
N GLY A 828 20.86 -21.13 -35.54
CA GLY A 828 21.86 -22.17 -35.79
C GLY A 828 21.41 -23.29 -36.73
N ARG A 829 20.10 -23.48 -36.92
CA ARG A 829 19.55 -24.42 -37.92
C ARG A 829 19.76 -23.96 -39.38
N ASP A 830 19.95 -22.66 -39.58
CA ASP A 830 20.07 -21.99 -40.87
C ASP A 830 21.52 -21.50 -41.11
N ASP A 831 22.29 -21.21 -40.06
CA ASP A 831 23.69 -20.73 -40.06
C ASP A 831 24.74 -21.82 -40.35
N ILE A 832 24.68 -22.37 -41.56
CA ILE A 832 25.54 -23.48 -42.03
C ILE A 832 26.61 -22.97 -43.00
N ASP A 833 27.87 -23.28 -42.74
CA ASP A 833 28.97 -23.09 -43.69
C ASP A 833 29.04 -24.29 -44.65
N LEU A 834 28.68 -24.06 -45.91
CA LEU A 834 28.62 -25.08 -46.96
C LEU A 834 29.99 -25.41 -47.56
N THR A 835 31.01 -24.58 -47.30
CA THR A 835 32.37 -24.74 -47.84
C THR A 835 33.42 -24.63 -46.74
N PRO A 836 33.36 -25.47 -45.68
CA PRO A 836 34.23 -25.35 -44.50
C PRO A 836 35.73 -25.55 -44.82
N ASP A 837 36.04 -26.25 -45.91
CA ASP A 837 37.41 -26.57 -46.35
C ASP A 837 37.97 -25.58 -47.39
N GLU A 838 37.22 -24.53 -47.77
CA GLU A 838 37.68 -23.51 -48.73
C GLU A 838 38.10 -22.20 -48.02
N ASP A 839 39.02 -21.45 -48.63
CA ASP A 839 39.47 -20.15 -48.11
C ASP A 839 38.36 -19.09 -48.07
N VAL A 840 37.28 -19.31 -48.84
CA VAL A 840 36.10 -18.45 -48.88
C VAL A 840 34.91 -19.24 -48.36
N ARG A 841 34.37 -18.81 -47.22
CA ARG A 841 33.18 -19.41 -46.59
C ARG A 841 31.92 -19.02 -47.34
N THR A 842 31.07 -20.00 -47.62
CA THR A 842 29.75 -19.80 -48.22
C THR A 842 28.69 -20.19 -47.20
N ILE A 843 28.02 -19.20 -46.61
CA ILE A 843 26.95 -19.42 -45.64
C ILE A 843 25.65 -19.74 -46.39
N ASN A 844 24.85 -20.66 -45.86
CA ASN A 844 23.53 -20.96 -46.39
C ASN A 844 22.61 -19.72 -46.35
N GLU A 845 22.07 -19.32 -47.51
CA GLU A 845 21.11 -18.22 -47.64
C GLU A 845 19.67 -18.73 -47.94
N ASP A 846 19.47 -20.06 -48.09
CA ASP A 846 18.13 -20.64 -48.33
C ASP A 846 17.41 -20.91 -47.00
N GLU A 847 16.59 -19.95 -46.56
CA GLU A 847 15.73 -20.04 -45.37
C GLU A 847 14.71 -21.20 -45.42
N PHE A 848 14.43 -21.77 -46.61
CA PHE A 848 13.52 -22.91 -46.77
C PHE A 848 14.23 -24.26 -46.72
N GLN A 849 15.57 -24.27 -46.65
CA GLN A 849 16.35 -25.50 -46.66
C GLN A 849 16.06 -26.38 -45.43
N VAL A 850 15.80 -25.77 -44.27
CA VAL A 850 15.41 -26.48 -43.05
C VAL A 850 14.10 -27.28 -43.21
N LEU A 851 13.15 -26.80 -44.02
CA LEU A 851 11.90 -27.52 -44.29
C LEU A 851 12.18 -28.85 -45.02
N LYS A 852 13.13 -28.84 -45.97
CA LYS A 852 13.53 -30.04 -46.71
C LYS A 852 14.20 -31.05 -45.78
N TYR A 853 15.04 -30.61 -44.84
CA TYR A 853 15.65 -31.49 -43.86
C TYR A 853 14.62 -32.13 -42.93
N ILE A 854 13.62 -31.37 -42.50
CA ILE A 854 12.51 -31.87 -41.68
C ILE A 854 11.68 -32.91 -42.43
N GLU A 855 11.40 -32.69 -43.72
CA GLU A 855 10.71 -33.66 -44.57
C GLU A 855 11.51 -34.95 -44.73
N GLN A 856 12.82 -34.86 -44.98
CA GLN A 856 13.73 -36.02 -45.09
C GLN A 856 13.85 -36.79 -43.77
N ALA A 857 13.87 -36.08 -42.65
CA ALA A 857 13.95 -36.64 -41.30
C ALA A 857 12.60 -37.19 -40.78
N ASN A 858 11.51 -37.01 -41.52
CA ASN A 858 10.14 -37.29 -41.07
C ASN A 858 9.77 -36.60 -39.74
N GLY A 859 10.25 -35.37 -39.53
CA GLY A 859 9.98 -34.59 -38.33
C GLY A 859 10.83 -34.96 -37.09
N ASP A 860 11.79 -35.87 -37.22
CA ASP A 860 12.70 -36.25 -36.13
C ASP A 860 13.85 -35.25 -35.99
N ILE A 861 13.82 -34.43 -34.94
CA ILE A 861 14.76 -33.31 -34.74
C ILE A 861 16.23 -33.76 -34.65
N TYR A 862 16.52 -34.96 -34.14
CA TYR A 862 17.90 -35.45 -34.05
C TYR A 862 18.44 -35.88 -35.41
N LYS A 863 17.58 -36.42 -36.28
CA LYS A 863 17.95 -36.70 -37.67
C LYS A 863 18.09 -35.42 -38.49
N VAL A 864 17.29 -34.39 -38.21
CA VAL A 864 17.46 -33.07 -38.82
C VAL A 864 18.85 -32.53 -38.49
N GLU A 865 19.28 -32.62 -37.23
CA GLU A 865 20.63 -32.20 -36.84
C GLU A 865 21.73 -32.96 -37.59
N ALA A 866 21.57 -34.29 -37.75
CA ALA A 866 22.52 -35.10 -38.51
C ALA A 866 22.59 -34.68 -40.00
N LEU A 867 21.45 -34.43 -40.64
CA LEU A 867 21.37 -33.97 -42.03
C LEU A 867 22.00 -32.57 -42.21
N ILE A 868 21.84 -31.68 -41.22
CA ILE A 868 22.49 -30.36 -41.21
C ILE A 868 24.02 -30.53 -41.13
N LYS A 869 24.51 -31.44 -40.29
CA LYS A 869 25.96 -31.72 -40.17
C LYS A 869 26.55 -32.40 -41.42
N GLU A 870 25.73 -33.13 -42.18
CA GLU A 870 26.15 -33.71 -43.46
C GLU A 870 26.24 -32.66 -44.58
N SER A 871 25.46 -31.58 -44.50
CA SER A 871 25.45 -30.52 -45.52
C SER A 871 26.51 -29.43 -45.32
N GLY A 872 27.04 -29.26 -44.10
CA GLY A 872 28.09 -28.29 -43.80
C GLY A 872 28.44 -28.18 -42.32
N GLU A 873 29.27 -27.19 -41.95
CA GLU A 873 29.61 -26.92 -40.55
C GLU A 873 28.67 -25.88 -39.93
N ILE A 874 28.02 -26.22 -38.80
CA ILE A 874 27.17 -25.28 -38.04
C ILE A 874 28.02 -24.17 -37.43
N THR A 875 27.70 -22.90 -37.69
CA THR A 875 28.52 -21.75 -37.26
C THR A 875 28.02 -21.02 -36.00
N ASP A 876 26.85 -21.42 -35.47
CA ASP A 876 26.28 -20.88 -34.23
C ASP A 876 25.80 -21.96 -33.25
N ASP A 877 25.27 -21.53 -32.09
CA ASP A 877 24.56 -22.41 -31.14
C ASP A 877 23.30 -22.98 -31.83
N ILE A 878 22.98 -24.26 -31.59
CA ILE A 878 21.82 -24.91 -32.20
C ILE A 878 20.90 -25.55 -31.17
N SER A 879 19.61 -25.24 -31.28
CA SER A 879 18.57 -25.85 -30.49
C SER A 879 17.35 -26.14 -31.34
N MET A 880 16.72 -27.28 -31.07
CA MET A 880 15.44 -27.63 -31.66
C MET A 880 14.56 -28.31 -30.62
N MET A 881 13.27 -27.98 -30.65
CA MET A 881 12.24 -28.58 -29.82
C MET A 881 11.11 -29.07 -30.72
N SER A 882 10.71 -30.33 -30.54
CA SER A 882 9.57 -30.98 -31.18
C SER A 882 8.41 -31.07 -30.20
N ILE A 883 7.20 -30.78 -30.69
CA ILE A 883 5.96 -30.79 -29.93
C ILE A 883 4.90 -31.54 -30.75
N ILE A 884 4.53 -32.73 -30.29
CA ILE A 884 3.59 -33.61 -30.99
C ILE A 884 2.25 -33.64 -30.26
N PHE A 885 1.16 -33.31 -30.96
CA PHE A 885 -0.20 -33.32 -30.40
C PHE A 885 -0.93 -34.60 -30.79
N LYS A 886 -1.35 -35.41 -29.79
CA LYS A 886 -2.11 -36.66 -29.93
C LYS A 886 -1.55 -37.59 -31.02
N ASP A 887 -0.44 -38.26 -30.70
CA ASP A 887 0.23 -39.20 -31.60
C ASP A 887 -0.60 -40.49 -31.78
N ASP A 888 -1.33 -40.61 -32.89
CA ASP A 888 -2.15 -41.77 -33.25
C ASP A 888 -1.34 -42.92 -33.91
N LYS A 889 -0.01 -42.82 -34.06
CA LYS A 889 0.84 -43.83 -34.73
C LYS A 889 1.55 -44.82 -33.79
N ALA A 890 0.95 -45.15 -32.64
CA ALA A 890 1.49 -46.13 -31.69
C ALA A 890 1.06 -47.60 -31.96
N GLY A 891 0.64 -47.95 -33.18
CA GLY A 891 0.25 -49.31 -33.53
C GLY A 891 0.69 -49.71 -34.95
N ILE A 892 1.49 -50.78 -35.04
CA ILE A 892 1.84 -51.57 -36.24
C ILE A 892 3.13 -51.13 -37.00
N ALA A 893 4.28 -51.74 -36.65
CA ALA A 893 5.16 -52.55 -37.54
C ALA A 893 6.66 -52.61 -37.13
N ARG A 894 7.22 -53.85 -37.12
CA ARG A 894 8.65 -54.31 -37.06
C ARG A 894 9.29 -54.30 -35.65
N GLN A 895 9.70 -55.41 -35.01
CA GLN A 895 10.26 -56.72 -35.39
C GLN A 895 11.70 -56.66 -35.98
N ASN A 896 12.64 -57.11 -35.13
CA ASN A 896 14.05 -57.49 -35.28
C ASN A 896 15.18 -56.43 -35.19
N ASP A 897 16.12 -56.81 -34.33
CA ASP A 897 17.54 -56.45 -34.12
C ASP A 897 17.94 -55.16 -33.38
N ASP A 898 18.20 -55.39 -32.09
CA ASP A 898 19.29 -54.95 -31.21
C ASP A 898 19.60 -53.48 -30.90
N ASN A 899 19.67 -53.30 -29.57
CA ASN A 899 20.41 -52.36 -28.74
C ASN A 899 19.77 -51.04 -28.27
N SER A 900 19.90 -50.90 -26.93
CA SER A 900 19.89 -49.71 -26.07
C SER A 900 18.58 -49.28 -25.39
N ILE A 901 18.52 -49.72 -24.12
CA ILE A 901 18.15 -48.99 -22.89
C ILE A 901 16.78 -48.30 -22.84
N MET A 902 15.83 -49.11 -22.37
CA MET A 902 14.81 -48.88 -21.34
C MET A 902 14.21 -47.48 -21.11
N ASP A 903 12.88 -47.45 -21.24
CA ASP A 903 12.00 -46.57 -20.49
C ASP A 903 10.93 -47.39 -19.73
N ALA A 904 10.88 -47.16 -18.40
CA ALA A 904 9.69 -47.09 -17.53
C ALA A 904 8.73 -48.30 -17.33
N PRO A 905 7.77 -48.28 -16.37
CA PRO A 905 7.78 -47.71 -15.01
C PRO A 905 7.17 -48.64 -13.92
N VAL A 906 7.57 -48.38 -12.67
CA VAL A 906 6.81 -48.33 -11.41
C VAL A 906 5.50 -49.14 -11.28
N ASP A 907 5.50 -50.13 -10.37
CA ASP A 907 4.33 -50.42 -9.53
C ASP A 907 4.75 -51.01 -8.16
N GLU A 908 3.80 -50.92 -7.24
CA GLU A 908 3.84 -50.85 -5.79
C GLU A 908 4.31 -52.07 -4.95
N TYR A 909 4.82 -51.73 -3.75
CA TYR A 909 4.70 -52.40 -2.44
C TYR A 909 5.14 -53.88 -2.23
N PHE A 910 5.89 -54.06 -1.13
CA PHE A 910 6.31 -55.30 -0.45
C PHE A 910 7.49 -56.09 -1.05
N GLU A 911 8.65 -56.02 -0.37
CA GLU A 911 9.70 -57.07 -0.35
C GLU A 911 9.11 -58.45 0.05
N PRO A 912 9.74 -59.63 -0.25
CA PRO A 912 11.20 -59.85 -0.34
C PRO A 912 11.76 -60.89 -1.35
N GLN A 913 13.07 -60.75 -1.64
CA GLN A 913 14.04 -61.72 -2.20
C GLN A 913 13.89 -62.10 -3.69
N SER A 914 14.94 -62.22 -4.51
CA SER A 914 16.30 -62.71 -4.23
C SER A 914 17.39 -62.05 -5.10
N GLU A 915 18.54 -61.86 -4.46
CA GLU A 915 19.84 -61.41 -4.92
C GLU A 915 20.27 -61.87 -6.33
N ASP A 916 20.80 -60.93 -7.12
CA ASP A 916 22.14 -61.13 -7.68
C ASP A 916 22.98 -59.86 -7.42
N TRP A 917 23.96 -60.06 -6.56
CA TRP A 917 24.93 -59.08 -6.09
C TRP A 917 26.03 -58.92 -7.14
N ASP A 918 26.83 -57.86 -7.03
CA ASP A 918 28.22 -57.92 -7.49
C ASP A 918 29.13 -57.93 -6.24
N LYS A 919 29.76 -59.08 -5.93
CA LYS A 919 30.69 -59.31 -4.79
C LYS A 919 32.03 -58.64 -5.11
N THR A 920 32.14 -57.99 -6.26
CA THR A 920 33.35 -57.29 -6.66
C THR A 920 33.28 -55.78 -6.43
N LEU A 921 32.18 -55.23 -5.88
CA LEU A 921 32.11 -53.81 -5.54
C LEU A 921 33.04 -53.50 -4.36
N THR A 922 34.26 -53.07 -4.69
CA THR A 922 35.23 -52.54 -3.73
C THR A 922 34.65 -51.30 -3.03
N THR A 923 35.06 -51.05 -1.78
CA THR A 923 34.65 -49.88 -0.98
C THR A 923 34.83 -48.55 -1.74
N SER A 924 35.83 -48.50 -2.64
CA SER A 924 36.12 -47.36 -3.52
C SER A 924 35.09 -47.18 -4.65
N GLY A 925 34.59 -48.27 -5.24
CA GLY A 925 33.56 -48.22 -6.29
C GLY A 925 32.22 -47.73 -5.76
N ALA A 926 31.79 -48.26 -4.62
CA ALA A 926 30.55 -47.83 -3.96
C ALA A 926 30.61 -46.36 -3.50
N PHE A 927 31.79 -45.88 -3.12
CA PHE A 927 32.01 -44.49 -2.76
C PHE A 927 31.84 -43.55 -3.96
N GLU A 928 32.46 -43.85 -5.11
CA GLU A 928 32.32 -43.02 -6.31
C GLU A 928 30.90 -43.09 -6.89
N GLU A 929 30.26 -44.26 -6.86
CA GLU A 929 28.88 -44.43 -7.29
C GLU A 929 27.90 -43.67 -6.38
N GLY A 930 28.04 -43.80 -5.05
CA GLY A 930 27.25 -43.06 -4.09
C GLY A 930 27.44 -41.54 -4.20
N LYS A 931 28.66 -41.10 -4.48
CA LYS A 931 28.96 -39.68 -4.76
C LYS A 931 28.33 -39.22 -6.07
N ASN A 932 28.29 -40.06 -7.10
CA ASN A 932 27.60 -39.76 -8.36
C ASN A 932 26.09 -39.62 -8.15
N PHE A 933 25.46 -40.56 -7.42
CA PHE A 933 24.05 -40.44 -7.06
C PHE A 933 23.76 -39.18 -6.24
N TYR A 934 24.63 -38.81 -5.30
CA TYR A 934 24.48 -37.56 -4.55
C TYR A 934 24.61 -36.32 -5.45
N GLN A 935 25.52 -36.34 -6.43
CA GLN A 935 25.68 -35.25 -7.41
C GLN A 935 24.49 -35.10 -8.36
N ASN A 936 23.81 -36.21 -8.67
CA ASN A 936 22.60 -36.23 -9.48
C ASN A 936 21.31 -35.92 -8.68
N GLY A 937 21.43 -35.59 -7.38
CA GLY A 937 20.30 -35.27 -6.50
C GLY A 937 19.56 -36.49 -5.93
N GLU A 938 20.03 -37.70 -6.20
CA GLU A 938 19.44 -38.98 -5.77
C GLU A 938 19.96 -39.39 -4.38
N ILE A 939 19.68 -38.56 -3.37
CA ILE A 939 20.24 -38.67 -2.01
C ILE A 939 19.94 -40.03 -1.35
N GLU A 940 18.75 -40.59 -1.52
CA GLU A 940 18.40 -41.88 -0.90
C GLU A 940 19.15 -43.07 -1.53
N ARG A 941 19.37 -43.05 -2.85
CA ARG A 941 20.19 -44.06 -3.53
C ARG A 941 21.66 -43.93 -3.16
N ALA A 942 22.16 -42.69 -3.06
CA ALA A 942 23.50 -42.41 -2.57
C ALA A 942 23.73 -43.00 -1.17
N ILE A 943 22.81 -42.76 -0.23
CA ILE A 943 22.88 -43.31 1.12
C ILE A 943 22.79 -44.84 1.08
N SER A 944 21.90 -45.43 0.28
CA SER A 944 21.71 -46.89 0.19
C SER A 944 22.97 -47.63 -0.28
N VAL A 945 23.60 -47.16 -1.37
CA VAL A 945 24.82 -47.77 -1.92
C VAL A 945 25.99 -47.64 -0.96
N MET A 946 26.20 -46.46 -0.39
CA MET A 946 27.29 -46.22 0.56
C MET A 946 27.07 -46.93 1.91
N LYS A 947 25.82 -47.09 2.35
CA LYS A 947 25.48 -47.85 3.56
C LYS A 947 25.84 -49.33 3.41
N LYS A 948 25.62 -49.93 2.24
CA LYS A 948 26.06 -51.31 1.96
C LYS A 948 27.57 -51.43 2.01
N ALA A 949 28.30 -50.45 1.47
CA ALA A 949 29.77 -50.43 1.55
C ALA A 949 30.29 -50.26 2.98
N PHE A 950 29.62 -49.44 3.79
CA PHE A 950 29.94 -49.27 5.21
C PHE A 950 29.74 -50.56 6.02
N LEU A 951 28.72 -51.36 5.70
CA LEU A 951 28.51 -52.67 6.35
C LEU A 951 29.60 -53.68 5.99
N SER A 952 30.21 -53.56 4.81
CA SER A 952 31.30 -54.43 4.36
C SER A 952 32.67 -54.01 4.88
N ASP A 953 32.94 -52.69 4.97
CA ASP A 953 34.18 -52.11 5.48
C ASP A 953 33.89 -50.83 6.26
N SER A 954 33.69 -50.99 7.57
CA SER A 954 33.38 -49.88 8.48
C SER A 954 34.61 -49.03 8.84
N SER A 955 35.82 -49.42 8.44
CA SER A 955 37.07 -48.72 8.77
C SER A 955 37.46 -47.63 7.76
N ASN A 956 36.74 -47.52 6.65
CA ASN A 956 37.09 -46.59 5.58
C ASN A 956 36.72 -45.14 5.93
N GLN A 957 37.71 -44.37 6.37
CA GLN A 957 37.52 -42.98 6.81
C GLN A 957 36.96 -42.03 5.73
N LYS A 958 37.28 -42.24 4.45
CA LYS A 958 36.77 -41.39 3.36
C LYS A 958 35.29 -41.65 3.10
N LEU A 959 34.90 -42.93 3.08
CA LEU A 959 33.51 -43.34 2.97
C LEU A 959 32.70 -42.85 4.19
N ASN A 960 33.20 -43.06 5.40
CA ASN A 960 32.49 -42.71 6.62
C ASN A 960 32.28 -41.19 6.75
N LYS A 961 33.29 -40.40 6.42
CA LYS A 961 33.18 -38.94 6.41
C LYS A 961 32.05 -38.46 5.49
N PHE A 962 32.01 -39.00 4.28
CA PHE A 962 31.04 -38.57 3.26
C PHE A 962 29.66 -39.13 3.54
N LEU A 963 29.53 -40.42 3.86
CA LEU A 963 28.28 -41.06 4.23
C LEU A 963 27.66 -40.42 5.48
N GLY A 964 28.44 -40.15 6.52
CA GLY A 964 27.96 -39.47 7.72
C GLY A 964 27.37 -38.08 7.43
N LEU A 965 28.03 -37.30 6.58
CA LEU A 965 27.55 -35.98 6.15
C LEU A 965 26.31 -36.06 5.25
N VAL A 966 26.33 -36.97 4.27
CA VAL A 966 25.24 -37.16 3.31
C VAL A 966 23.99 -37.70 4.02
N SER A 967 24.13 -38.65 4.94
CA SER A 967 23.03 -39.16 5.76
C SER A 967 22.46 -38.08 6.68
N TYR A 968 23.30 -37.25 7.31
CA TYR A 968 22.82 -36.12 8.12
C TYR A 968 22.01 -35.11 7.28
N LYS A 969 22.52 -34.73 6.09
CA LYS A 969 21.82 -33.81 5.17
C LYS A 969 20.56 -34.43 4.58
N GLY A 970 20.59 -35.73 4.28
CA GLY A 970 19.46 -36.54 3.83
C GLY A 970 18.44 -36.88 4.92
N LYS A 971 18.67 -36.44 6.17
CA LYS A 971 17.82 -36.67 7.35
C LYS A 971 17.70 -38.13 7.80
N ASP A 972 18.57 -39.02 7.32
CA ASP A 972 18.74 -40.37 7.85
C ASP A 972 19.67 -40.30 9.08
N TYR A 973 19.10 -39.83 10.19
CA TYR A 973 19.86 -39.59 11.42
C TYR A 973 20.39 -40.87 12.08
N ASP A 974 19.75 -42.01 11.84
CA ASP A 974 20.17 -43.31 12.38
C ASP A 974 21.48 -43.78 11.72
N VAL A 975 21.56 -43.71 10.39
CA VAL A 975 22.80 -43.99 9.65
C VAL A 975 23.86 -42.94 9.96
N ALA A 976 23.49 -41.65 10.00
CA ALA A 976 24.42 -40.58 10.31
C ALA A 976 25.09 -40.78 11.69
N ALA A 977 24.32 -41.09 12.74
CA ALA A 977 24.87 -41.28 14.08
C ALA A 977 25.84 -42.47 14.15
N LYS A 978 25.48 -43.62 13.54
CA LYS A 978 26.33 -44.82 13.50
C LYS A 978 27.63 -44.58 12.76
N VAL A 979 27.56 -43.99 11.57
CA VAL A 979 28.73 -43.78 10.70
C VAL A 979 29.64 -42.68 11.25
N LEU A 980 29.08 -41.59 11.78
CA LEU A 980 29.86 -40.52 12.41
C LEU A 980 30.56 -41.01 13.69
N THR A 981 29.94 -41.91 14.46
CA THR A 981 30.59 -42.52 15.62
C THR A 981 31.83 -43.32 15.23
N GLU A 982 31.77 -44.11 14.15
CA GLU A 982 32.93 -44.85 13.64
C GLU A 982 34.00 -43.92 13.04
N PHE A 983 33.59 -42.88 12.30
CA PHE A 983 34.52 -41.87 11.77
C PHE A 983 35.30 -41.14 12.87
N LEU A 984 34.62 -40.78 13.95
CA LEU A 984 35.20 -39.99 15.05
C LEU A 984 36.13 -40.79 15.96
N ARG A 985 36.12 -42.13 15.93
CA ARG A 985 37.08 -42.96 16.69
C ARG A 985 38.54 -42.71 16.31
N GLU A 986 38.80 -42.38 15.04
CA GLU A 986 40.16 -42.12 14.55
C GLU A 986 40.39 -40.64 14.21
N ASN A 987 39.32 -39.82 14.20
CA ASN A 987 39.35 -38.40 13.82
C ASN A 987 38.73 -37.51 14.91
N GLU A 988 39.17 -37.64 16.16
CA GLU A 988 38.61 -36.94 17.32
C GLU A 988 38.77 -35.40 17.26
N THR A 989 39.61 -34.86 16.37
CA THR A 989 40.01 -33.45 16.38
C THR A 989 39.09 -32.53 15.58
N VAL A 990 38.08 -33.06 14.88
CA VAL A 990 37.24 -32.25 13.97
C VAL A 990 35.90 -31.90 14.61
N SER A 991 35.82 -30.71 15.20
CA SER A 991 34.64 -30.20 15.93
C SER A 991 33.33 -30.29 15.13
N GLU A 992 33.38 -30.03 13.82
CA GLU A 992 32.19 -30.02 12.95
C GLU A 992 31.44 -31.37 12.93
N TYR A 993 32.18 -32.48 12.91
CA TYR A 993 31.57 -33.83 12.86
C TYR A 993 31.03 -34.26 14.23
N TRP A 994 31.66 -33.80 15.31
CA TRP A 994 31.09 -33.94 16.67
C TRP A 994 29.74 -33.21 16.79
N TYR A 995 29.61 -32.02 16.19
CA TYR A 995 28.33 -31.31 16.13
C TYR A 995 27.28 -32.06 15.30
N TYR A 996 27.64 -32.60 14.13
CA TYR A 996 26.70 -33.39 13.32
C TYR A 996 26.25 -34.68 14.01
N LEU A 997 27.15 -35.34 14.75
CA LEU A 997 26.79 -36.48 15.59
C LEU A 997 25.82 -36.05 16.69
N ALA A 998 26.12 -34.96 17.40
CA ALA A 998 25.27 -34.44 18.46
C ALA A 998 23.85 -34.09 17.97
N MET A 999 23.73 -33.48 16.79
CA MET A 999 22.42 -33.17 16.20
C MET A 999 21.69 -34.44 15.76
N SER A 1000 22.39 -35.42 15.18
CA SER A 1000 21.79 -36.70 14.77
C SER A 1000 21.24 -37.46 15.97
N GLU A 1001 22.03 -37.61 17.05
CA GLU A 1001 21.60 -38.24 18.30
C GLU A 1001 20.41 -37.52 18.95
N LYS A 1002 20.40 -36.18 18.92
CA LYS A 1002 19.27 -35.39 19.43
C LYS A 1002 17.99 -35.68 18.65
N LYS A 1003 18.08 -35.83 17.32
CA LYS A 1003 16.93 -36.12 16.45
C LYS A 1003 16.40 -37.54 16.64
N LEU A 1004 17.26 -38.48 17.03
CA LEU A 1004 16.89 -39.84 17.42
C LEU A 1004 16.31 -39.93 18.85
N GLY A 1005 16.35 -38.84 19.62
CA GLY A 1005 15.87 -38.79 21.00
C GLY A 1005 16.87 -39.32 22.03
N ASN A 1006 18.09 -39.66 21.62
CA ASN A 1006 19.17 -40.07 22.52
C ASN A 1006 19.90 -38.84 23.08
N TYR A 1007 19.28 -38.18 24.06
CA TYR A 1007 19.79 -36.91 24.58
C TYR A 1007 21.11 -37.04 25.34
N GLU A 1008 21.39 -38.20 25.97
CA GLU A 1008 22.67 -38.45 26.63
C GLU A 1008 23.82 -38.54 25.62
N GLY A 1009 23.60 -39.24 24.50
CA GLY A 1009 24.56 -39.31 23.38
C GLY A 1009 24.78 -37.94 22.75
N ALA A 1010 23.68 -37.21 22.51
CA ALA A 1010 23.73 -35.86 21.98
C ALA A 1010 24.53 -34.90 22.87
N LEU A 1011 24.34 -34.97 24.19
CA LEU A 1011 25.06 -34.12 25.15
C LEU A 1011 26.56 -34.43 25.16
N LYS A 1012 26.96 -35.70 25.15
CA LYS A 1012 28.37 -36.10 25.12
C LYS A 1012 29.06 -35.60 23.85
N ALA A 1013 28.46 -35.85 22.68
CA ALA A 1013 29.01 -35.39 21.41
C ALA A 1013 29.09 -33.86 21.31
N ALA A 1014 28.08 -33.15 21.81
CA ALA A 1014 28.08 -31.69 21.85
C ALA A 1014 29.14 -31.12 22.83
N GLN A 1015 29.45 -31.82 23.92
CA GLN A 1015 30.53 -31.44 24.83
C GLN A 1015 31.91 -31.62 24.21
N GLU A 1016 32.14 -32.68 23.43
CA GLU A 1016 33.39 -32.84 22.69
C GLU A 1016 33.55 -31.74 21.63
N ALA A 1017 32.48 -31.41 20.90
CA ALA A 1017 32.47 -30.26 19.98
C ALA A 1017 32.80 -28.94 20.71
N LEU A 1018 32.30 -28.74 21.94
CA LEU A 1018 32.58 -27.55 22.74
C LEU A 1018 34.03 -27.46 23.22
N LYS A 1019 34.68 -28.60 23.51
CA LYS A 1019 36.12 -28.59 23.88
C LYS A 1019 37.00 -28.15 22.72
N LEU A 1020 36.65 -28.58 21.50
CA LEU A 1020 37.40 -28.30 20.28
C LEU A 1020 37.13 -26.89 19.74
N ASP A 1021 35.88 -26.41 19.87
CA ASP A 1021 35.46 -25.08 19.44
C ASP A 1021 34.53 -24.45 20.51
N PRO A 1022 35.11 -23.76 21.52
CA PRO A 1022 34.36 -23.23 22.66
C PRO A 1022 33.38 -22.10 22.33
N GLU A 1023 33.54 -21.45 21.18
CA GLU A 1023 32.72 -20.32 20.73
C GLU A 1023 31.79 -20.69 19.56
N ASN A 1024 31.70 -21.98 19.22
CA ASN A 1024 30.78 -22.45 18.18
C ASN A 1024 29.33 -22.15 18.55
N PHE A 1025 28.78 -21.10 17.95
CA PHE A 1025 27.46 -20.59 18.24
C PHE A 1025 26.37 -21.66 18.04
N GLN A 1026 26.47 -22.47 16.98
CA GLN A 1026 25.46 -23.50 16.70
C GLN A 1026 25.51 -24.66 17.68
N ASN A 1027 26.71 -25.03 18.13
CA ASN A 1027 26.87 -26.04 19.16
C ASN A 1027 26.40 -25.53 20.54
N LEU A 1028 26.60 -24.25 20.88
CA LEU A 1028 26.07 -23.66 22.11
C LEU A 1028 24.54 -23.67 22.16
N ILE A 1029 23.87 -23.35 21.04
CA ILE A 1029 22.40 -23.49 20.91
C ILE A 1029 21.98 -24.96 21.08
N ASN A 1030 22.72 -25.89 20.46
CA ASN A 1030 22.40 -27.31 20.57
C ASN A 1030 22.57 -27.83 22.01
N LEU A 1031 23.64 -27.44 22.71
CA LEU A 1031 23.89 -27.77 24.12
C LEU A 1031 22.80 -27.22 25.04
N ALA A 1032 22.37 -25.99 24.80
CA ALA A 1032 21.25 -25.38 25.51
C ALA A 1032 19.96 -26.20 25.35
N ASP A 1033 19.61 -26.53 24.11
CA ASP A 1033 18.38 -27.26 23.78
C ASP A 1033 18.43 -28.71 24.28
N VAL A 1034 19.54 -29.43 24.14
CA VAL A 1034 19.73 -30.78 24.69
C VAL A 1034 19.66 -30.77 26.22
N SER A 1035 20.32 -29.81 26.88
CA SER A 1035 20.28 -29.70 28.35
C SER A 1035 18.85 -29.44 28.84
N ARG A 1036 18.08 -28.61 28.12
CA ARG A 1036 16.66 -28.38 28.39
C ARG A 1036 15.83 -29.65 28.21
N LEU A 1037 16.06 -30.41 27.13
CA LEU A 1037 15.36 -31.67 26.86
C LEU A 1037 15.66 -32.75 27.91
N MET A 1038 16.85 -32.72 28.50
CA MET A 1038 17.23 -33.57 29.63
C MET A 1038 16.73 -33.07 30.99
N GLY A 1039 16.01 -31.95 31.04
CA GLY A 1039 15.51 -31.34 32.28
C GLY A 1039 16.55 -30.61 33.13
N ASN A 1040 17.79 -30.41 32.62
CA ASN A 1040 18.84 -29.68 33.32
C ASN A 1040 18.80 -28.19 32.94
N VAL A 1041 17.89 -27.47 33.59
CA VAL A 1041 17.58 -26.05 33.30
C VAL A 1041 18.79 -25.14 33.57
N ASP A 1042 19.57 -25.39 34.63
CA ASP A 1042 20.73 -24.56 35.00
C ASP A 1042 21.83 -24.59 33.94
N ARG A 1043 22.14 -25.79 33.42
CA ARG A 1043 23.10 -25.94 32.31
C ARG A 1043 22.56 -25.33 31.03
N ALA A 1044 21.27 -25.52 30.75
CA ALA A 1044 20.63 -24.92 29.58
C ALA A 1044 20.74 -23.39 29.60
N LEU A 1045 20.47 -22.76 30.76
CA LEU A 1045 20.60 -21.32 30.94
C LEU A 1045 22.04 -20.85 30.72
N THR A 1046 23.02 -21.57 31.27
CA THR A 1046 24.44 -21.26 31.09
C THR A 1046 24.83 -21.20 29.62
N TYR A 1047 24.43 -22.19 28.81
CA TYR A 1047 24.76 -22.23 27.39
C TYR A 1047 23.95 -21.22 26.56
N VAL A 1048 22.67 -21.00 26.87
CA VAL A 1048 21.87 -19.95 26.22
C VAL A 1048 22.45 -18.57 26.49
N THR A 1049 22.86 -18.25 27.73
CA THR A 1049 23.46 -16.95 28.06
C THR A 1049 24.79 -16.74 27.35
N ARG A 1050 25.61 -17.80 27.19
CA ARG A 1050 26.82 -17.72 26.36
C ARG A 1050 26.49 -17.48 24.88
N ALA A 1051 25.46 -18.14 24.34
CA ALA A 1051 25.01 -17.89 22.97
C ALA A 1051 24.44 -16.46 22.81
N GLN A 1052 23.68 -15.96 23.79
CA GLN A 1052 23.19 -14.58 23.83
C GLN A 1052 24.32 -13.55 23.82
N GLY A 1053 25.45 -13.85 24.47
CA GLY A 1053 26.62 -12.97 24.44
C GLY A 1053 27.27 -12.84 23.06
N ILE A 1054 27.05 -13.81 22.17
CA ILE A 1054 27.59 -13.82 20.80
C ILE A 1054 26.60 -13.19 19.82
N ASP A 1055 25.34 -13.65 19.82
CA ASP A 1055 24.27 -13.14 18.94
C ASP A 1055 22.95 -13.04 19.73
N PRO A 1056 22.66 -11.87 20.34
CA PRO A 1056 21.47 -11.66 21.15
C PRO A 1056 20.14 -11.74 20.36
N ASP A 1057 20.17 -11.39 19.07
CA ASP A 1057 18.97 -11.25 18.23
C ASP A 1057 18.59 -12.55 17.50
N ASN A 1058 19.39 -13.60 17.67
CA ASN A 1058 19.14 -14.88 17.04
C ASN A 1058 17.78 -15.49 17.45
N LYS A 1059 16.94 -15.80 16.46
CA LYS A 1059 15.59 -16.36 16.69
C LYS A 1059 15.59 -17.61 17.57
N ASN A 1060 16.59 -18.48 17.47
CA ASN A 1060 16.67 -19.70 18.27
C ASN A 1060 17.06 -19.41 19.72
N VAL A 1061 17.95 -18.45 19.94
CA VAL A 1061 18.38 -18.00 21.27
C VAL A 1061 17.22 -17.33 22.01
N VAL A 1062 16.52 -16.38 21.38
CA VAL A 1062 15.33 -15.72 21.95
C VAL A 1062 14.25 -16.75 22.30
N LYS A 1063 14.03 -17.73 21.42
CA LYS A 1063 13.06 -18.81 21.65
C LYS A 1063 13.45 -19.69 22.83
N LEU A 1064 14.71 -20.14 22.92
CA LEU A 1064 15.19 -20.98 24.03
C LEU A 1064 15.17 -20.22 25.36
N THR A 1065 15.53 -18.94 25.36
CA THR A 1065 15.46 -18.06 26.55
C THR A 1065 14.05 -18.02 27.11
N LYS A 1066 13.05 -17.70 26.27
CA LYS A 1066 11.63 -17.68 26.68
C LYS A 1066 11.14 -19.03 27.20
N LEU A 1067 11.60 -20.14 26.60
CA LEU A 1067 11.25 -21.49 27.06
C LEU A 1067 11.86 -21.81 28.43
N LEU A 1068 13.08 -21.33 28.71
CA LEU A 1068 13.75 -21.52 29.99
C LEU A 1068 13.18 -20.60 31.08
N ASP A 1069 12.86 -19.34 30.77
CA ASP A 1069 12.19 -18.40 31.69
C ASP A 1069 10.82 -18.92 32.17
N LYS A 1070 10.11 -19.62 31.28
CA LYS A 1070 8.84 -20.28 31.62
C LYS A 1070 9.03 -21.52 32.49
N ALA A 1071 10.14 -22.23 32.33
CA ALA A 1071 10.47 -23.41 33.12
C ALA A 1071 10.97 -23.03 34.54
N THR A 1072 11.70 -21.92 34.69
CA THR A 1072 12.17 -21.41 35.99
C THR A 1072 11.10 -20.69 36.80
N SER A 1073 10.02 -20.21 36.18
CA SER A 1073 8.86 -19.59 36.87
C SER A 1073 7.81 -20.59 37.38
N LEU A 1074 7.99 -21.88 37.10
CA LEU A 1074 7.11 -22.98 37.52
C LEU A 1074 7.72 -23.88 38.63
N ASN A 1075 8.98 -23.64 39.01
CA ASN A 1075 9.63 -24.17 40.22
C ASN A 1075 9.71 -23.06 41.26
#